data_AF-A0AAP0RIX0-F1
#
_entry.id   AF-A0AAP0RIX0-F1
#
_cell.length_a   1.000
_cell.length_b   1.000
_cell.length_c   1.000
_cell.angle_alpha   90.00
_cell.angle_beta   90.00
_cell.angle_gamma   90.00
#
_symmetry.space_group_name_H-M   'P 1'
#
loop_
_entity.id
_entity.type
_entity.pdbx_description
1 polymer ?
#
loop_
_entity_poly.entity_id
_entity_poly.type
_entity_poly.pdbx_seq_one_letter_code
_entity_poly.pdbx_strand_id
1 'polypeptide(L)'
;MEAPQGGSDRDKSNLSSSSPTSAVASFWKDFDLEKERSVLDEQGLRIAENQENSQKNRRKLAESTRDFKKASAEEKLSLFNSLLKGYQEEVDNLTKRAKFGENAFLNIYQKLYEAPDPYPALASIAEQDLKLSELESENRKMKVELDEFRTEATHLKNQQATIRRLEERNRQLEQQMEEKVKEIVEINQRSLAEENQKTLEVLKERERLLQDQLRQAKDSVSTMQKLHELAQSQLFEFRAQSEEDRAAKQSEVNLLMDEVERAQTRLFSLEREKGLLRSQLQSANEESGNKKSDNLDSNSILENSLSAKEKIISGLNMELHNIETTLSNEREQHINEIKKLNALLNEKEVALEEIKKELQARPTEKLVEDLRKKVKILQAVGYNSIEAEDWEVATSGEEMSKLESLLLDKNRKMEHELTQLKVKLSEKTSLLDTAEGKIAELMAKVNEQQKLIQKLEDDILKGYSSKDRKGTLFGDWDLSEAGATELSENADQKSVSSDQDQSSMLKVICNQRDRFRTRLRETEEENRHLKEKIGMLTVDLEKTKADNVKLYGKIRYVQDYNLEKVVSRGSKKHSEDLESGFSSDVESKYKKIYEDDINPFAAFSKKEKDQRYKELGFRDRVTLRSGQFLLGNKPSWYCDMRKFTAVAAVRHRYCFSPKTLISSSPSSYSYWRMLHLSPSTSTSTSSTTITAAAAAATSSTTTKLPPPAEPKKPNHPWLLVGLGNPGKKYNGTRHNVGFEMVDAIAEAEGIAMGSVSFKALFGKGFIGNVPVMLAKPQTFMNASGESVGAIVSYYKIPLKQVLVMFDDLDLPFAKLRLLPKGGHGGHNGMRSVINHFKGSRDFPRLRIGIGRPPGKMDPINFVLRPFNKQEREELDFTFQNGIEAVRILLLEGFDKSATFVNSAKSLEQLG
;
A
#
# COMPACT_ATOMS: atom_id res chain seq x y z
N MET A 1 3.77 46.66 -35.72
CA MET A 1 5.12 46.11 -35.61
C MET A 1 5.14 44.82 -36.39
N GLU A 2 6.03 44.74 -37.35
CA GLU A 2 6.03 43.74 -38.41
C GLU A 2 6.49 42.37 -37.93
N ALA A 3 6.05 41.32 -38.63
CA ALA A 3 6.60 39.99 -38.51
C ALA A 3 7.82 39.85 -39.45
N PRO A 4 8.98 39.37 -38.98
CA PRO A 4 10.15 39.20 -39.84
C PRO A 4 9.96 38.01 -40.79
N GLN A 5 10.02 38.29 -42.10
CA GLN A 5 10.24 37.25 -43.11
C GLN A 5 11.69 36.76 -43.01
N GLY A 6 11.91 35.44 -43.11
CA GLY A 6 13.22 34.84 -42.85
C GLY A 6 13.56 33.63 -43.70
N GLY A 7 14.21 33.87 -44.84
CA GLY A 7 15.21 32.96 -45.44
C GLY A 7 14.73 31.61 -45.99
N SER A 8 14.10 31.60 -47.16
CA SER A 8 13.93 30.40 -47.99
C SER A 8 15.04 30.27 -49.05
N ASP A 9 16.31 30.24 -48.63
CA ASP A 9 17.48 30.13 -49.51
C ASP A 9 18.46 29.05 -49.02
N ARG A 10 18.11 27.79 -49.30
CA ARG A 10 19.00 26.60 -49.30
C ARG A 10 18.25 25.42 -49.93
N ASP A 11 18.27 25.34 -51.26
CA ASP A 11 18.26 24.12 -52.08
C ASP A 11 18.21 24.49 -53.57
N LYS A 12 19.37 24.94 -54.10
CA LYS A 12 19.58 25.24 -55.53
C LYS A 12 20.87 24.59 -56.06
N SER A 13 21.18 23.39 -55.58
CA SER A 13 22.41 22.66 -55.92
C SER A 13 22.17 21.17 -56.12
N ASN A 14 21.26 20.82 -57.04
CA ASN A 14 21.17 19.45 -57.63
C ASN A 14 20.43 19.39 -58.98
N LEU A 15 20.38 20.48 -59.74
CA LEU A 15 19.83 20.51 -61.11
C LEU A 15 20.93 20.22 -62.15
N SER A 16 21.41 18.98 -62.18
CA SER A 16 22.39 18.51 -63.18
C SER A 16 22.16 17.09 -63.73
N SER A 17 21.02 16.48 -63.41
CA SER A 17 20.50 15.32 -64.14
C SER A 17 19.42 15.75 -65.13
N SER A 18 19.75 15.80 -66.42
CA SER A 18 18.73 15.87 -67.48
C SER A 18 17.86 14.62 -67.41
N SER A 19 16.62 14.75 -66.91
CA SER A 19 15.75 13.60 -66.73
C SER A 19 15.40 12.96 -68.08
N PRO A 20 15.25 11.63 -68.16
CA PRO A 20 14.83 10.98 -69.41
C PRO A 20 13.49 11.51 -69.91
N THR A 21 12.60 11.93 -68.99
CA THR A 21 11.36 12.65 -69.31
C THR A 21 11.59 13.92 -70.12
N SER A 22 12.63 14.71 -69.83
CA SER A 22 12.91 15.95 -70.55
C SER A 22 13.41 15.68 -71.97
N ALA A 23 14.27 14.67 -72.15
CA ALA A 23 14.84 14.33 -73.47
C ALA A 23 13.79 13.73 -74.41
N VAL A 24 12.95 12.83 -73.90
CA VAL A 24 11.79 12.28 -74.60
C VAL A 24 10.80 13.40 -74.97
N ALA A 25 10.48 14.29 -74.02
CA ALA A 25 9.53 15.37 -74.26
C ALA A 25 10.03 16.40 -75.29
N SER A 26 11.34 16.68 -75.37
CA SER A 26 11.89 17.49 -76.46
C SER A 26 11.76 16.78 -77.81
N PHE A 27 12.18 15.50 -77.91
CA PHE A 27 12.12 14.78 -79.20
C PHE A 27 10.69 14.73 -79.75
N TRP A 28 9.71 14.29 -78.94
CA TRP A 28 8.34 14.13 -79.43
C TRP A 28 7.62 15.46 -79.70
N LYS A 29 8.14 16.57 -79.18
CA LYS A 29 7.71 17.93 -79.53
C LYS A 29 8.34 18.39 -80.86
N ASP A 30 9.63 18.14 -81.05
CA ASP A 30 10.38 18.57 -82.24
C ASP A 30 10.10 17.69 -83.47
N PHE A 31 9.65 16.45 -83.27
CA PHE A 31 9.18 15.52 -84.31
C PHE A 31 7.90 16.02 -85.02
N ASP A 32 7.02 16.74 -84.29
CA ASP A 32 5.76 17.31 -84.81
C ASP A 32 4.89 16.31 -85.59
N LEU A 33 4.25 15.39 -84.85
CA LEU A 33 3.38 14.33 -85.38
C LEU A 33 2.27 14.85 -86.30
N GLU A 34 1.76 16.05 -86.07
CA GLU A 34 0.66 16.64 -86.86
C GLU A 34 1.16 17.13 -88.22
N LYS A 35 2.33 17.77 -88.24
CA LYS A 35 3.02 18.19 -89.47
C LYS A 35 3.49 17.00 -90.30
N GLU A 36 4.17 16.01 -89.70
CA GLU A 36 4.62 14.81 -90.43
C GLU A 36 3.42 14.04 -91.00
N ARG A 37 2.31 13.92 -90.25
CA ARG A 37 1.05 13.38 -90.79
C ARG A 37 0.57 14.14 -92.03
N SER A 38 0.57 15.48 -92.02
CA SER A 38 0.11 16.27 -93.16
C SER A 38 0.94 16.02 -94.44
N VAL A 39 2.26 15.80 -94.28
CA VAL A 39 3.17 15.42 -95.38
C VAL A 39 2.83 14.03 -95.92
N LEU A 40 2.39 13.11 -95.07
CA LEU A 40 2.00 11.74 -95.46
C LEU A 40 0.62 11.66 -96.11
N ASP A 41 -0.33 12.46 -95.65
CA ASP A 41 -1.62 12.61 -96.32
C ASP A 41 -1.40 13.16 -97.76
N GLU A 42 -0.48 14.12 -97.96
CA GLU A 42 -0.11 14.60 -99.30
C GLU A 42 0.62 13.54 -100.16
N GLN A 43 1.59 12.81 -99.58
CA GLN A 43 2.31 11.74 -100.30
C GLN A 43 1.37 10.58 -100.67
N GLY A 44 0.42 10.23 -99.81
CA GLY A 44 -0.61 9.23 -100.07
C GLY A 44 -1.53 9.60 -101.24
N LEU A 45 -1.99 10.86 -101.28
CA LEU A 45 -2.75 11.40 -102.41
C LEU A 45 -1.96 11.32 -103.72
N ARG A 46 -0.68 11.73 -103.72
CA ARG A 46 0.22 11.62 -104.88
C ARG A 46 0.45 10.17 -105.32
N ILE A 47 0.52 9.21 -104.39
CA ILE A 47 0.62 7.76 -104.72
C ILE A 47 -0.66 7.28 -105.41
N ALA A 48 -1.84 7.64 -104.88
CA ALA A 48 -3.13 7.27 -105.46
C ALA A 48 -3.32 7.85 -106.87
N GLU A 49 -2.97 9.12 -107.08
CA GLU A 49 -3.02 9.76 -108.41
C GLU A 49 -2.09 9.06 -109.41
N ASN A 50 -0.85 8.76 -109.02
CA ASN A 50 0.10 8.01 -109.85
C ASN A 50 -0.35 6.56 -110.13
N GLN A 51 -1.14 5.96 -109.25
CA GLN A 51 -1.77 4.65 -109.48
C GLN A 51 -2.92 4.76 -110.49
N GLU A 52 -3.76 5.79 -110.39
CA GLU A 52 -4.87 6.03 -111.32
C GLU A 52 -4.36 6.39 -112.73
N ASN A 53 -3.36 7.26 -112.82
CA ASN A 53 -2.75 7.66 -114.10
C ASN A 53 -2.06 6.47 -114.80
N SER A 54 -1.40 5.59 -114.07
CA SER A 54 -0.87 4.32 -114.61
C SER A 54 -1.98 3.33 -115.01
N GLN A 55 -3.17 3.36 -114.39
CA GLN A 55 -4.32 2.61 -114.91
C GLN A 55 -4.84 3.20 -116.23
N LYS A 56 -4.95 4.53 -116.34
CA LYS A 56 -5.35 5.23 -117.56
C LYS A 56 -4.36 4.95 -118.71
N ASN A 57 -3.05 5.04 -118.45
CA ASN A 57 -1.99 4.77 -119.43
C ASN A 57 -2.01 3.32 -119.91
N ARG A 58 -2.08 2.33 -119.00
CA ARG A 58 -2.13 0.91 -119.39
C ARG A 58 -3.38 0.55 -120.20
N ARG A 59 -4.53 1.21 -119.96
CA ARG A 59 -5.72 1.08 -120.82
C ARG A 59 -5.44 1.63 -122.23
N LYS A 60 -4.93 2.85 -122.35
CA LYS A 60 -4.54 3.45 -123.64
C LYS A 60 -3.54 2.58 -124.41
N LEU A 61 -2.50 2.05 -123.75
CA LEU A 61 -1.51 1.17 -124.38
C LEU A 61 -2.13 -0.16 -124.86
N ALA A 62 -3.07 -0.73 -124.11
CA ALA A 62 -3.80 -1.93 -124.55
C ALA A 62 -4.67 -1.64 -125.80
N GLU A 63 -5.27 -0.46 -125.89
CA GLU A 63 -6.03 0.00 -127.06
C GLU A 63 -5.10 0.25 -128.26
N SER A 64 -4.03 1.04 -128.10
CA SER A 64 -3.04 1.25 -129.15
C SER A 64 -2.38 -0.05 -129.64
N THR A 65 -2.16 -1.02 -128.75
CA THR A 65 -1.64 -2.36 -129.12
C THR A 65 -2.68 -3.19 -129.90
N ARG A 66 -3.95 -3.13 -129.51
CA ARG A 66 -5.07 -3.78 -130.23
C ARG A 66 -5.23 -3.19 -131.63
N ASP A 67 -5.09 -1.88 -131.76
CA ASP A 67 -5.37 -1.18 -132.99
C ASP A 67 -4.15 -1.21 -133.94
N PHE A 68 -2.91 -1.20 -133.40
CA PHE A 68 -1.69 -1.61 -134.12
C PHE A 68 -1.79 -3.01 -134.72
N LYS A 69 -2.39 -4.00 -134.01
CA LYS A 69 -2.58 -5.34 -134.57
C LYS A 69 -3.52 -5.35 -135.79
N LYS A 70 -4.55 -4.50 -135.79
CA LYS A 70 -5.56 -4.38 -136.86
C LYS A 70 -5.09 -3.61 -138.10
N ALA A 71 -4.17 -2.66 -137.94
CA ALA A 71 -3.69 -1.78 -139.00
C ALA A 71 -3.07 -2.54 -140.20
N SER A 72 -3.03 -1.90 -141.37
CA SER A 72 -2.38 -2.43 -142.58
C SER A 72 -0.85 -2.45 -142.46
N ALA A 73 -0.16 -3.02 -143.46
CA ALA A 73 1.30 -3.15 -143.44
C ALA A 73 2.03 -1.80 -143.43
N GLU A 74 1.51 -0.79 -144.14
CA GLU A 74 2.09 0.54 -144.22
C GLU A 74 1.82 1.36 -142.95
N GLU A 75 0.59 1.30 -142.44
CA GLU A 75 0.20 1.93 -141.16
C GLU A 75 0.94 1.34 -139.95
N LYS A 76 1.29 0.05 -139.98
CA LYS A 76 2.10 -0.58 -138.92
C LYS A 76 3.48 0.05 -138.77
N LEU A 77 4.11 0.52 -139.85
CA LEU A 77 5.42 1.17 -139.77
C LEU A 77 5.35 2.56 -139.10
N SER A 78 4.27 3.32 -139.28
CA SER A 78 4.09 4.61 -138.60
C SER A 78 3.65 4.44 -137.13
N LEU A 79 2.79 3.45 -136.84
CA LEU A 79 2.30 3.17 -135.48
C LEU A 79 3.30 2.44 -134.58
N PHE A 80 4.31 1.74 -135.13
CA PHE A 80 5.29 1.00 -134.32
C PHE A 80 6.10 1.92 -133.40
N ASN A 81 6.59 3.04 -133.92
CA ASN A 81 7.45 3.96 -133.17
C ASN A 81 6.70 4.68 -132.03
N SER A 82 5.43 5.05 -132.25
CA SER A 82 4.60 5.66 -131.21
C SER A 82 4.19 4.64 -130.13
N LEU A 83 3.88 3.40 -130.52
CA LEU A 83 3.57 2.33 -129.57
C LEU A 83 4.77 1.95 -128.69
N LEU A 84 5.96 1.78 -129.29
CA LEU A 84 7.19 1.48 -128.58
C LEU A 84 7.56 2.60 -127.60
N LYS A 85 7.44 3.86 -128.02
CA LYS A 85 7.65 5.03 -127.16
C LYS A 85 6.66 5.07 -125.99
N GLY A 86 5.39 4.79 -126.23
CA GLY A 86 4.37 4.72 -125.17
C GLY A 86 4.64 3.62 -124.13
N TYR A 87 5.13 2.45 -124.57
CA TYR A 87 5.57 1.40 -123.65
C TYR A 87 6.78 1.81 -122.81
N GLN A 88 7.78 2.45 -123.42
CA GLN A 88 8.94 3.01 -122.69
C GLN A 88 8.51 4.06 -121.65
N GLU A 89 7.64 5.00 -122.05
CA GLU A 89 7.14 6.07 -121.17
C GLU A 89 6.38 5.51 -119.95
N GLU A 90 5.56 4.46 -120.09
CA GLU A 90 4.90 3.82 -118.93
C GLU A 90 5.89 3.02 -118.07
N VAL A 91 6.92 2.36 -118.63
CA VAL A 91 7.98 1.72 -117.83
C VAL A 91 8.76 2.75 -117.00
N ASP A 92 9.10 3.90 -117.58
CA ASP A 92 9.75 5.00 -116.87
C ASP A 92 8.83 5.61 -115.79
N ASN A 93 7.53 5.72 -116.06
CA ASN A 93 6.56 6.23 -115.08
C ASN A 93 6.30 5.23 -113.94
N LEU A 94 6.25 3.93 -114.22
CA LEU A 94 6.20 2.87 -113.20
C LEU A 94 7.45 2.91 -112.32
N THR A 95 8.63 3.10 -112.92
CA THR A 95 9.91 3.22 -112.19
C THR A 95 9.96 4.47 -111.31
N LYS A 96 9.45 5.62 -111.80
CA LYS A 96 9.30 6.84 -110.98
C LYS A 96 8.33 6.64 -109.82
N ARG A 97 7.19 5.97 -110.02
CA ARG A 97 6.21 5.69 -108.97
C ARG A 97 6.77 4.78 -107.88
N ALA A 98 7.50 3.72 -108.26
CA ALA A 98 8.17 2.84 -107.31
C ALA A 98 9.13 3.62 -106.40
N LYS A 99 10.06 4.36 -107.00
CA LYS A 99 11.02 5.22 -106.28
C LYS A 99 10.36 6.28 -105.40
N PHE A 100 9.21 6.85 -105.83
CA PHE A 100 8.47 7.80 -105.00
C PHE A 100 7.89 7.13 -103.74
N GLY A 101 7.26 5.97 -103.88
CA GLY A 101 6.71 5.22 -102.74
C GLY A 101 7.79 4.68 -101.79
N GLU A 102 8.90 4.19 -102.33
CA GLU A 102 10.08 3.73 -101.57
C GLU A 102 10.70 4.88 -100.76
N ASN A 103 10.95 6.03 -101.40
CA ASN A 103 11.51 7.21 -100.73
C ASN A 103 10.56 7.79 -99.68
N ALA A 104 9.23 7.78 -99.94
CA ALA A 104 8.22 8.18 -98.97
C ALA A 104 8.30 7.31 -97.71
N PHE A 105 8.27 5.97 -97.87
CA PHE A 105 8.36 5.03 -96.76
C PHE A 105 9.65 5.15 -95.96
N LEU A 106 10.81 5.21 -96.63
CA LEU A 106 12.11 5.26 -95.97
C LEU A 106 12.32 6.54 -95.14
N ASN A 107 11.78 7.68 -95.59
CA ASN A 107 11.84 8.96 -94.89
C ASN A 107 11.12 8.89 -93.53
N ILE A 108 9.93 8.28 -93.47
CA ILE A 108 9.20 8.03 -92.22
C ILE A 108 9.96 7.04 -91.35
N TYR A 109 10.40 5.92 -91.94
CA TYR A 109 11.02 4.83 -91.22
C TYR A 109 12.29 5.29 -90.49
N GLN A 110 13.11 6.12 -91.13
CA GLN A 110 14.29 6.71 -90.47
C GLN A 110 13.89 7.57 -89.26
N LYS A 111 12.95 8.53 -89.43
CA LYS A 111 12.51 9.41 -88.33
C LYS A 111 11.91 8.64 -87.15
N LEU A 112 11.15 7.58 -87.41
CA LEU A 112 10.59 6.72 -86.37
C LEU A 112 11.62 5.78 -85.74
N TYR A 113 12.66 5.37 -86.47
CA TYR A 113 13.76 4.57 -85.93
C TYR A 113 14.67 5.38 -84.98
N GLU A 114 14.81 6.69 -85.24
CA GLU A 114 15.54 7.62 -84.38
C GLU A 114 14.75 8.06 -83.13
N ALA A 115 13.49 7.62 -82.96
CA ALA A 115 12.61 8.05 -81.88
C ALA A 115 12.86 7.31 -80.54
N PRO A 116 13.03 8.02 -79.41
CA PRO A 116 13.19 7.41 -78.09
C PRO A 116 11.84 6.94 -77.53
N ASP A 117 11.85 5.78 -76.87
CA ASP A 117 10.68 5.17 -76.23
C ASP A 117 10.01 6.12 -75.21
N PRO A 118 8.73 6.48 -75.39
CA PRO A 118 8.02 7.34 -74.46
C PRO A 118 7.58 6.64 -73.16
N TYR A 119 7.54 5.30 -73.10
CA TYR A 119 6.98 4.58 -71.96
C TYR A 119 7.72 4.83 -70.62
N PRO A 120 9.07 4.81 -70.54
CA PRO A 120 9.78 5.11 -69.29
C PRO A 120 9.56 6.54 -68.79
N ALA A 121 9.36 7.49 -69.70
CA ALA A 121 9.05 8.87 -69.35
C ALA A 121 7.65 8.99 -68.75
N LEU A 122 6.64 8.41 -69.40
CA LEU A 122 5.25 8.42 -68.93
C LEU A 122 5.09 7.68 -67.59
N ALA A 123 5.76 6.55 -67.41
CA ALA A 123 5.80 5.82 -66.14
C ALA A 123 6.42 6.68 -65.01
N SER A 124 7.55 7.36 -65.28
CA SER A 124 8.18 8.25 -64.31
C SER A 124 7.33 9.48 -63.94
N ILE A 125 6.46 9.95 -64.84
CA ILE A 125 5.53 11.06 -64.56
C ILE A 125 4.37 10.56 -63.68
N ALA A 126 3.74 9.44 -64.04
CA ALA A 126 2.68 8.84 -63.24
C ALA A 126 3.13 8.50 -61.80
N GLU A 127 4.37 8.03 -61.63
CA GLU A 127 4.98 7.84 -60.31
C GLU A 127 5.18 9.15 -59.53
N GLN A 128 5.46 10.27 -60.21
CA GLN A 128 5.64 11.58 -59.57
C GLN A 128 4.30 12.19 -59.17
N ASP A 129 3.27 12.08 -60.01
CA ASP A 129 1.90 12.55 -59.72
C ASP A 129 1.28 11.83 -58.52
N LEU A 130 1.51 10.51 -58.39
CA LEU A 130 1.09 9.74 -57.21
C LEU A 130 1.76 10.25 -55.94
N LYS A 131 3.09 10.41 -55.95
CA LYS A 131 3.87 10.91 -54.80
C LYS A 131 3.48 12.35 -54.42
N LEU A 132 3.14 13.19 -55.41
CA LEU A 132 2.63 14.54 -55.21
C LEU A 132 1.25 14.51 -54.54
N SER A 133 0.35 13.63 -54.98
CA SER A 133 -0.97 13.44 -54.38
C SER A 133 -0.90 12.95 -52.92
N GLU A 134 0.01 12.02 -52.63
CA GLU A 134 0.29 11.54 -51.28
C GLU A 134 0.77 12.68 -50.37
N LEU A 135 1.79 13.43 -50.80
CA LEU A 135 2.34 14.58 -50.06
C LEU A 135 1.33 15.72 -49.89
N GLU A 136 0.44 15.95 -50.85
CA GLU A 136 -0.70 16.86 -50.67
C GLU A 136 -1.67 16.36 -49.60
N SER A 137 -1.97 15.06 -49.55
CA SER A 137 -2.83 14.47 -48.53
C SER A 137 -2.22 14.65 -47.13
N GLU A 138 -0.91 14.51 -46.99
CA GLU A 138 -0.18 14.71 -45.74
C GLU A 138 -0.15 16.18 -45.33
N ASN A 139 0.14 17.09 -46.27
CA ASN A 139 0.07 18.53 -46.02
C ASN A 139 -1.34 19.00 -45.60
N ARG A 140 -2.41 18.34 -46.07
CA ARG A 140 -3.78 18.60 -45.63
C ARG A 140 -4.01 18.09 -44.20
N LYS A 141 -3.59 16.87 -43.87
CA LYS A 141 -3.67 16.30 -42.49
C LYS A 141 -2.91 17.16 -41.47
N MET A 142 -1.64 17.48 -41.75
CA MET A 142 -0.79 18.30 -40.88
C MET A 142 -1.38 19.70 -40.60
N LYS A 143 -2.11 20.28 -41.55
CA LYS A 143 -2.80 21.57 -41.34
C LYS A 143 -3.99 21.43 -40.38
N VAL A 144 -4.79 20.36 -40.49
CA VAL A 144 -5.89 20.08 -39.56
C VAL A 144 -5.35 19.86 -38.15
N GLU A 145 -4.32 19.03 -37.98
CA GLU A 145 -3.68 18.80 -36.66
C GLU A 145 -3.16 20.11 -36.05
N LEU A 146 -2.53 20.98 -36.84
CA LEU A 146 -2.05 22.29 -36.38
C LEU A 146 -3.17 23.22 -35.92
N ASP A 147 -4.34 23.20 -36.59
CA ASP A 147 -5.50 24.00 -36.18
C ASP A 147 -6.24 23.38 -34.98
N GLU A 148 -6.28 22.06 -34.85
CA GLU A 148 -6.75 21.37 -33.64
C GLU A 148 -5.89 21.78 -32.42
N PHE A 149 -4.55 21.67 -32.51
CA PHE A 149 -3.64 22.13 -31.44
C PHE A 149 -3.78 23.63 -31.12
N ARG A 150 -4.11 24.48 -32.10
CA ARG A 150 -4.42 25.90 -31.86
C ARG A 150 -5.70 26.06 -31.03
N THR A 151 -6.76 25.29 -31.33
CA THR A 151 -7.98 25.34 -30.51
C THR A 151 -7.74 24.86 -29.08
N GLU A 152 -7.02 23.74 -28.89
CA GLU A 152 -6.61 23.26 -27.57
C GLU A 152 -5.82 24.32 -26.78
N ALA A 153 -4.84 24.97 -27.43
CA ALA A 153 -4.04 26.02 -26.80
C ALA A 153 -4.87 27.25 -26.37
N THR A 154 -5.99 27.56 -27.03
CA THR A 154 -6.92 28.60 -26.56
C THR A 154 -7.80 28.13 -25.42
N HIS A 155 -8.28 26.89 -25.46
CA HIS A 155 -9.06 26.28 -24.39
C HIS A 155 -8.25 26.17 -23.08
N LEU A 156 -6.99 25.76 -23.16
CA LEU A 156 -6.06 25.70 -22.02
C LEU A 156 -5.80 27.08 -21.39
N LYS A 157 -5.72 28.16 -22.19
CA LYS A 157 -5.61 29.53 -21.68
C LYS A 157 -6.88 29.96 -20.92
N ASN A 158 -8.06 29.61 -21.42
CA ASN A 158 -9.34 29.88 -20.75
C ASN A 158 -9.50 29.09 -19.45
N GLN A 159 -9.03 27.84 -19.42
CA GLN A 159 -8.92 27.04 -18.19
C GLN A 159 -7.96 27.68 -17.19
N GLN A 160 -6.76 28.11 -17.62
CA GLN A 160 -5.79 28.77 -16.74
C GLN A 160 -6.34 30.07 -16.13
N ALA A 161 -7.08 30.87 -16.89
CA ALA A 161 -7.78 32.05 -16.38
C ALA A 161 -8.86 31.70 -15.33
N THR A 162 -9.51 30.55 -15.48
CA THR A 162 -10.52 30.05 -14.52
C THR A 162 -9.87 29.52 -13.25
N ILE A 163 -8.75 28.79 -13.37
CA ILE A 163 -7.96 28.29 -12.23
C ILE A 163 -7.50 29.46 -11.36
N ARG A 164 -6.94 30.53 -11.94
CA ARG A 164 -6.51 31.72 -11.17
C ARG A 164 -7.63 32.36 -10.35
N ARG A 165 -8.86 32.43 -10.87
CA ARG A 165 -10.03 32.94 -10.12
C ARG A 165 -10.42 32.03 -8.95
N LEU A 166 -10.22 30.72 -9.07
CA LEU A 166 -10.47 29.75 -8.00
C LEU A 166 -9.35 29.78 -6.95
N GLU A 167 -8.09 29.94 -7.36
CA GLU A 167 -6.94 30.14 -6.47
C GLU A 167 -7.11 31.42 -5.63
N GLU A 168 -7.50 32.54 -6.26
CA GLU A 168 -7.80 33.81 -5.58
C GLU A 168 -8.96 33.66 -4.57
N ARG A 169 -10.04 32.98 -4.96
CA ARG A 169 -11.19 32.72 -4.07
C ARG A 169 -10.84 31.80 -2.90
N ASN A 170 -10.02 30.78 -3.13
CA ASN A 170 -9.52 29.92 -2.06
C ASN A 170 -8.66 30.72 -1.08
N ARG A 171 -7.74 31.55 -1.57
CA ARG A 171 -6.90 32.41 -0.73
C ARG A 171 -7.70 33.36 0.14
N GLN A 172 -8.79 33.93 -0.38
CA GLN A 172 -9.73 34.75 0.40
C GLN A 172 -10.44 33.96 1.52
N LEU A 173 -10.85 32.71 1.24
CA LEU A 173 -11.45 31.83 2.25
C LEU A 173 -10.41 31.36 3.30
N GLU A 174 -9.17 31.11 2.88
CA GLU A 174 -8.06 30.77 3.78
C GLU A 174 -7.79 31.92 4.76
N GLN A 175 -7.74 33.17 4.28
CA GLN A 175 -7.59 34.36 5.12
C GLN A 175 -8.74 34.52 6.13
N GLN A 176 -10.00 34.42 5.68
CA GLN A 176 -11.17 34.48 6.56
C GLN A 176 -11.21 33.36 7.62
N MET A 177 -10.66 32.18 7.31
CA MET A 177 -10.51 31.09 8.27
C MET A 177 -9.34 31.32 9.24
N GLU A 178 -8.22 31.88 8.77
CA GLU A 178 -7.07 32.20 9.64
C GLU A 178 -7.42 33.31 10.65
N GLU A 179 -8.17 34.33 10.23
CA GLU A 179 -8.70 35.38 11.10
C GLU A 179 -9.62 34.81 12.19
N LYS A 180 -10.61 34.00 11.83
CA LYS A 180 -11.50 33.33 12.80
C LYS A 180 -10.76 32.37 13.73
N VAL A 181 -9.71 31.70 13.24
CA VAL A 181 -8.88 30.84 14.09
C VAL A 181 -8.04 31.68 15.08
N LYS A 182 -7.57 32.87 14.71
CA LYS A 182 -6.90 33.81 15.64
C LYS A 182 -7.88 34.31 16.70
N GLU A 183 -9.07 34.76 16.30
CA GLU A 183 -10.12 35.22 17.20
C GLU A 183 -10.48 34.16 18.26
N ILE A 184 -10.73 32.90 17.83
CA ILE A 184 -11.02 31.79 18.74
C ILE A 184 -9.82 31.46 19.65
N VAL A 185 -8.58 31.54 19.14
CA VAL A 185 -7.38 31.30 19.96
C VAL A 185 -7.19 32.40 21.01
N GLU A 186 -7.42 33.68 20.67
CA GLU A 186 -7.37 34.77 21.65
C GLU A 186 -8.44 34.63 22.73
N ILE A 187 -9.67 34.29 22.36
CA ILE A 187 -10.77 34.05 23.32
C ILE A 187 -10.38 32.91 24.29
N ASN A 188 -9.87 31.79 23.75
CA ASN A 188 -9.44 30.65 24.56
C ASN A 188 -8.20 30.93 25.43
N GLN A 189 -7.29 31.81 24.97
CA GLN A 189 -6.15 32.25 25.79
C GLN A 189 -6.60 33.15 26.95
N ARG A 190 -7.59 34.02 26.73
CA ARG A 190 -8.17 34.88 27.78
C ARG A 190 -8.92 34.05 28.82
N SER A 191 -9.77 33.12 28.41
CA SER A 191 -10.51 32.25 29.36
C SER A 191 -9.57 31.35 30.17
N LEU A 192 -8.53 30.78 29.55
CA LEU A 192 -7.52 29.99 30.25
C LEU A 192 -6.69 30.87 31.22
N ALA A 193 -6.37 32.11 30.86
CA ALA A 193 -5.70 33.04 31.76
C ALA A 193 -6.57 33.40 32.97
N GLU A 194 -7.88 33.63 32.77
CA GLU A 194 -8.83 33.84 33.86
C GLU A 194 -8.97 32.63 34.79
N GLU A 195 -9.02 31.40 34.24
CA GLU A 195 -9.11 30.17 35.03
C GLU A 195 -7.83 29.93 35.84
N ASN A 196 -6.66 30.16 35.23
CA ASN A 196 -5.37 30.12 35.91
C ASN A 196 -5.26 31.20 37.01
N GLN A 197 -5.83 32.40 36.81
CA GLN A 197 -5.87 33.42 37.84
C GLN A 197 -6.79 33.01 39.01
N LYS A 198 -8.01 32.56 38.73
CA LYS A 198 -8.98 32.13 39.75
C LYS A 198 -8.44 30.97 40.59
N THR A 199 -7.76 30.00 39.96
CA THR A 199 -7.11 28.90 40.68
C THR A 199 -5.90 29.35 41.51
N LEU A 200 -5.09 30.30 41.03
CA LEU A 200 -4.00 30.91 41.80
C LEU A 200 -4.53 31.70 43.02
N GLU A 201 -5.66 32.38 42.89
CA GLU A 201 -6.31 33.11 43.98
C GLU A 201 -6.81 32.15 45.08
N VAL A 202 -7.53 31.09 44.71
CA VAL A 202 -7.97 30.03 45.64
C VAL A 202 -6.78 29.33 46.32
N LEU A 203 -5.67 29.11 45.61
CA LEU A 203 -4.45 28.55 46.20
C LEU A 203 -3.81 29.49 47.23
N LYS A 204 -3.79 30.81 46.99
CA LYS A 204 -3.30 31.81 47.94
C LYS A 204 -4.18 31.92 49.18
N GLU A 205 -5.50 31.86 49.03
CA GLU A 205 -6.43 31.83 50.17
C GLU A 205 -6.22 30.57 51.03
N ARG A 206 -6.04 29.41 50.39
CA ARG A 206 -5.71 28.16 51.08
C ARG A 206 -4.35 28.23 51.77
N GLU A 207 -3.33 28.80 51.14
CA GLU A 207 -2.01 28.99 51.74
C GLU A 207 -2.10 29.87 52.99
N ARG A 208 -2.81 31.01 52.91
CA ARG A 208 -3.04 31.90 54.05
C ARG A 208 -3.76 31.19 55.20
N LEU A 209 -4.83 30.43 54.92
CA LEU A 209 -5.54 29.66 55.94
C LEU A 209 -4.63 28.63 56.64
N LEU A 210 -3.73 27.98 55.90
CA LEU A 210 -2.73 27.06 56.45
C LEU A 210 -1.65 27.80 57.27
N GLN A 211 -1.23 28.99 56.86
CA GLN A 211 -0.31 29.85 57.63
C GLN A 211 -0.96 30.33 58.95
N ASP A 212 -2.23 30.74 58.92
CA ASP A 212 -2.98 31.16 60.11
C ASP A 212 -3.22 29.96 61.08
N GLN A 213 -3.54 28.77 60.57
CA GLN A 213 -3.62 27.54 61.37
C GLN A 213 -2.26 27.16 61.99
N LEU A 214 -1.17 27.21 61.21
CA LEU A 214 0.19 26.93 61.70
C LEU A 214 0.61 27.93 62.78
N ARG A 215 0.20 29.20 62.66
CA ARG A 215 0.40 30.21 63.70
C ARG A 215 -0.39 29.86 64.97
N GLN A 216 -1.68 29.58 64.87
CA GLN A 216 -2.51 29.22 66.01
C GLN A 216 -1.98 27.97 66.75
N ALA A 217 -1.46 26.99 66.02
CA ALA A 217 -0.81 25.80 66.59
C ALA A 217 0.54 26.10 67.28
N LYS A 218 1.32 27.07 66.76
CA LYS A 218 2.55 27.54 67.44
C LYS A 218 2.23 28.32 68.71
N ASP A 219 1.21 29.19 68.65
CA ASP A 219 0.77 30.00 69.78
C ASP A 219 0.23 29.09 70.92
N SER A 220 -0.52 28.04 70.60
CA SER A 220 -1.00 27.05 71.59
C SER A 220 0.11 26.13 72.14
N VAL A 221 1.11 25.76 71.34
CA VAL A 221 2.31 25.08 71.86
C VAL A 221 3.07 26.00 72.82
N SER A 222 3.18 27.30 72.54
CA SER A 222 3.84 28.26 73.43
C SER A 222 3.10 28.47 74.75
N THR A 223 1.76 28.49 74.76
CA THR A 223 1.00 28.55 76.02
C THR A 223 1.11 27.25 76.82
N MET A 224 1.07 26.09 76.17
CA MET A 224 1.31 24.80 76.82
C MET A 224 2.72 24.68 77.43
N GLN A 225 3.75 25.22 76.75
CA GLN A 225 5.11 25.30 77.30
C GLN A 225 5.17 26.15 78.58
N LYS A 226 4.60 27.37 78.56
CA LYS A 226 4.57 28.26 79.74
C LYS A 226 3.77 27.68 80.90
N LEU A 227 2.67 26.98 80.62
CA LEU A 227 1.91 26.25 81.64
C LEU A 227 2.69 25.07 82.21
N HIS A 228 3.49 24.38 81.40
CA HIS A 228 4.38 23.32 81.87
C HIS A 228 5.53 23.86 82.74
N GLU A 229 6.13 24.99 82.37
CA GLU A 229 7.15 25.69 83.18
C GLU A 229 6.58 26.13 84.54
N LEU A 230 5.38 26.74 84.56
CA LEU A 230 4.68 27.10 85.81
C LEU A 230 4.33 25.87 86.68
N ALA A 231 3.88 24.77 86.06
CA ALA A 231 3.61 23.54 86.78
C ALA A 231 4.90 22.92 87.35
N GLN A 232 6.02 22.98 86.62
CA GLN A 232 7.32 22.55 87.13
C GLN A 232 7.81 23.42 88.30
N SER A 233 7.66 24.75 88.24
CA SER A 233 8.08 25.62 89.35
C SER A 233 7.22 25.40 90.60
N GLN A 234 5.90 25.24 90.45
CA GLN A 234 5.00 24.90 91.57
C GLN A 234 5.33 23.53 92.18
N LEU A 235 5.62 22.51 91.36
CA LEU A 235 6.07 21.20 91.86
C LEU A 235 7.42 21.28 92.57
N PHE A 236 8.31 22.20 92.17
CA PHE A 236 9.58 22.44 92.86
C PHE A 236 9.36 23.15 94.21
N GLU A 237 8.47 24.15 94.28
CA GLU A 237 8.10 24.85 95.52
C GLU A 237 7.42 23.91 96.53
N PHE A 238 6.41 23.14 96.11
CA PHE A 238 5.76 22.13 96.97
C PHE A 238 6.75 21.06 97.44
N ARG A 239 7.71 20.68 96.60
CA ARG A 239 8.76 19.74 96.98
C ARG A 239 9.70 20.35 98.02
N ALA A 240 10.12 21.60 97.86
CA ALA A 240 10.96 22.30 98.83
C ALA A 240 10.24 22.43 100.18
N GLN A 241 8.97 22.85 100.19
CA GLN A 241 8.12 22.89 101.39
C GLN A 241 7.99 21.51 102.05
N SER A 242 7.75 20.46 101.26
CA SER A 242 7.65 19.09 101.79
C SER A 242 8.98 18.56 102.35
N GLU A 243 10.11 18.93 101.77
CA GLU A 243 11.44 18.59 102.29
C GLU A 243 11.79 19.41 103.55
N GLU A 244 11.33 20.66 103.67
CA GLU A 244 11.42 21.50 104.87
C GLU A 244 10.52 21.00 106.02
N ASP A 245 9.24 20.72 105.77
CA ASP A 245 8.31 20.10 106.72
C ASP A 245 8.85 18.76 107.26
N ARG A 246 9.43 17.95 106.37
CA ARG A 246 10.06 16.67 106.74
C ARG A 246 11.30 16.90 107.62
N ALA A 247 12.09 17.94 107.38
CA ALA A 247 13.22 18.31 108.22
C ALA A 247 12.76 18.85 109.59
N ALA A 248 11.74 19.70 109.62
CA ALA A 248 11.13 20.20 110.85
C ALA A 248 10.56 19.05 111.70
N LYS A 249 9.78 18.15 111.10
CA LYS A 249 9.26 16.95 111.78
C LYS A 249 10.36 16.00 112.25
N GLN A 250 11.47 15.86 111.50
CA GLN A 250 12.63 15.11 111.98
C GLN A 250 13.28 15.79 113.21
N SER A 251 13.36 17.12 113.25
CA SER A 251 13.90 17.85 114.41
C SER A 251 12.99 17.74 115.64
N GLU A 252 11.67 17.73 115.45
CA GLU A 252 10.67 17.49 116.50
C GLU A 252 10.78 16.06 117.06
N VAL A 253 10.91 15.05 116.19
CA VAL A 253 11.16 13.66 116.59
C VAL A 253 12.48 13.54 117.37
N ASN A 254 13.55 14.20 116.94
CA ASN A 254 14.82 14.19 117.65
C ASN A 254 14.68 14.83 119.05
N LEU A 255 14.03 15.99 119.16
CA LEU A 255 13.81 16.66 120.45
C LEU A 255 12.91 15.83 121.38
N LEU A 256 11.89 15.16 120.84
CA LEU A 256 11.06 14.21 121.59
C LEU A 256 11.86 12.98 122.04
N MET A 257 12.82 12.48 121.25
CA MET A 257 13.75 11.44 121.70
C MET A 257 14.64 11.95 122.85
N ASP A 258 15.22 13.15 122.73
CA ASP A 258 15.98 13.78 123.82
C ASP A 258 15.13 13.97 125.08
N GLU A 259 13.83 14.27 124.94
CA GLU A 259 12.89 14.36 126.07
C GLU A 259 12.52 13.00 126.64
N VAL A 260 12.40 11.95 125.81
CA VAL A 260 12.22 10.58 126.26
C VAL A 260 13.45 10.06 127.00
N GLU A 261 14.68 10.35 126.55
CA GLU A 261 15.90 10.01 127.28
C GLU A 261 16.03 10.79 128.60
N ARG A 262 15.69 12.10 128.61
CA ARG A 262 15.58 12.90 129.83
C ARG A 262 14.46 12.41 130.76
N ALA A 263 13.37 11.87 130.22
CA ALA A 263 12.30 11.27 131.01
C ALA A 263 12.69 9.91 131.56
N GLN A 264 13.36 9.04 130.79
CA GLN A 264 13.86 7.73 131.23
C GLN A 264 14.92 7.86 132.31
N THR A 265 15.86 8.78 132.17
CA THR A 265 16.87 9.07 133.22
C THR A 265 16.23 9.62 134.49
N ARG A 266 15.22 10.50 134.38
CA ARG A 266 14.37 10.92 135.51
C ARG A 266 13.57 9.76 136.13
N LEU A 267 13.05 8.85 135.31
CA LEU A 267 12.31 7.67 135.77
C LEU A 267 13.24 6.74 136.55
N PHE A 268 14.47 6.54 136.09
CA PHE A 268 15.49 5.76 136.78
C PHE A 268 15.91 6.39 138.13
N SER A 269 16.06 7.72 138.21
CA SER A 269 16.25 8.40 139.49
C SER A 269 15.01 8.32 140.39
N LEU A 270 13.81 8.46 139.83
CA LEU A 270 12.55 8.34 140.57
C LEU A 270 12.25 6.90 141.00
N GLU A 271 12.77 5.87 140.35
CA GLU A 271 12.68 4.47 140.82
C GLU A 271 13.65 4.22 141.97
N ARG A 272 14.85 4.82 141.93
CA ARG A 272 15.79 4.84 143.06
C ARG A 272 15.20 5.58 144.27
N GLU A 273 14.58 6.74 144.04
CA GLU A 273 13.85 7.49 145.07
C GLU A 273 12.58 6.77 145.52
N LYS A 274 11.85 6.06 144.65
CA LYS A 274 10.69 5.22 145.00
C LYS A 274 11.10 3.99 145.81
N GLY A 275 12.35 3.51 145.69
CA GLY A 275 12.94 2.56 146.61
C GLY A 275 13.09 3.15 148.02
N LEU A 276 13.68 4.33 148.13
CA LEU A 276 13.82 5.08 149.39
C LEU A 276 12.46 5.49 149.99
N LEU A 277 11.54 5.96 149.16
CA LEU A 277 10.21 6.41 149.55
C LEU A 277 9.26 5.25 149.84
N ARG A 278 9.39 4.06 149.23
CA ARG A 278 8.69 2.87 149.74
C ARG A 278 9.12 2.51 151.17
N SER A 279 10.36 2.83 151.54
CA SER A 279 10.84 2.70 152.93
C SER A 279 10.35 3.82 153.87
N GLN A 280 9.57 4.80 153.38
CA GLN A 280 9.03 5.92 154.15
C GLN A 280 7.49 6.01 154.08
N LEU A 281 6.86 5.66 152.95
CA LEU A 281 5.41 5.59 152.77
C LEU A 281 4.74 4.37 153.44
N GLN A 282 5.48 3.63 154.27
CA GLN A 282 4.91 2.72 155.26
C GLN A 282 4.71 3.39 156.64
N SER A 283 5.10 4.67 156.83
CA SER A 283 4.98 5.38 158.12
C SER A 283 4.01 6.58 158.18
N ALA A 284 3.42 7.00 157.06
CA ALA A 284 2.28 7.95 157.01
C ALA A 284 1.51 7.71 155.69
N ASN A 285 0.21 7.38 155.60
CA ASN A 285 -0.99 7.60 156.43
C ASN A 285 -1.70 8.96 156.20
N GLU A 286 -2.84 8.91 155.47
CA GLU A 286 -4.10 9.71 155.60
C GLU A 286 -4.03 11.26 155.65
N GLU A 287 -4.96 12.07 155.10
CA GLU A 287 -6.15 11.88 154.24
C GLU A 287 -6.62 13.26 153.69
N SER A 288 -7.38 13.29 152.57
CA SER A 288 -8.42 14.30 152.20
C SER A 288 -8.08 15.83 152.14
N GLY A 289 -8.85 16.76 151.55
CA GLY A 289 -9.95 16.64 150.56
C GLY A 289 -10.94 17.84 150.47
N ASN A 290 -11.01 18.49 149.29
CA ASN A 290 -12.22 19.05 148.62
C ASN A 290 -13.02 20.27 149.19
N LYS A 291 -13.40 21.25 148.31
CA LYS A 291 -14.66 22.08 148.23
C LYS A 291 -14.50 23.28 147.27
N LYS A 292 -15.41 23.56 146.30
CA LYS A 292 -16.67 24.39 146.33
C LYS A 292 -16.48 25.89 146.66
N SER A 293 -17.19 26.87 146.06
CA SER A 293 -18.03 26.99 144.82
C SER A 293 -18.20 28.52 144.51
N ASP A 294 -19.22 29.18 143.91
CA ASP A 294 -20.61 28.92 143.47
C ASP A 294 -21.17 30.12 142.61
N ASN A 295 -22.50 30.20 142.38
CA ASN A 295 -23.34 31.41 142.10
C ASN A 295 -23.72 31.88 140.65
N LEU A 296 -24.84 32.63 140.55
CA LEU A 296 -25.56 33.00 139.31
C LEU A 296 -25.38 34.48 138.87
N ASP A 297 -25.14 34.71 137.58
CA ASP A 297 -25.32 36.03 136.89
C ASP A 297 -25.67 35.86 135.39
N SER A 298 -26.32 34.75 135.03
CA SER A 298 -26.25 34.18 133.67
C SER A 298 -27.34 34.60 132.68
N ASN A 299 -28.57 34.89 133.12
CA ASN A 299 -29.71 35.01 132.18
C ASN A 299 -29.65 36.25 131.25
N SER A 300 -29.22 37.40 131.76
CA SER A 300 -29.07 38.64 130.96
C SER A 300 -27.95 38.53 129.92
N ILE A 301 -26.90 37.77 130.25
CA ILE A 301 -25.80 37.44 129.32
C ILE A 301 -26.31 36.47 128.24
N LEU A 302 -27.16 35.51 128.60
CA LEU A 302 -27.70 34.51 127.67
C LEU A 302 -28.59 35.11 126.58
N GLU A 303 -29.52 36.01 126.88
CA GLU A 303 -30.40 36.62 125.85
C GLU A 303 -29.61 37.49 124.84
N ASN A 304 -28.66 38.29 125.33
CA ASN A 304 -27.76 39.06 124.48
C ASN A 304 -26.82 38.13 123.67
N SER A 305 -26.33 37.05 124.27
CA SER A 305 -25.58 36.01 123.54
C SER A 305 -26.43 35.29 122.48
N LEU A 306 -27.73 35.13 122.70
CA LEU A 306 -28.62 34.39 121.80
C LEU A 306 -28.91 35.23 120.54
N SER A 307 -29.32 36.49 120.69
CA SER A 307 -29.53 37.39 119.54
C SER A 307 -28.23 37.70 118.77
N ALA A 308 -27.06 37.70 119.43
CA ALA A 308 -25.77 37.75 118.76
C ALA A 308 -25.49 36.46 117.96
N LYS A 309 -25.79 35.28 118.52
CA LYS A 309 -25.65 33.99 117.82
C LYS A 309 -26.61 33.87 116.65
N GLU A 310 -27.85 34.36 116.74
CA GLU A 310 -28.81 34.36 115.62
C GLU A 310 -28.29 35.18 114.42
N LYS A 311 -27.65 36.33 114.66
CA LYS A 311 -26.98 37.12 113.60
C LYS A 311 -25.76 36.42 113.01
N ILE A 312 -25.01 35.67 113.81
CA ILE A 312 -23.89 34.85 113.32
C ILE A 312 -24.42 33.68 112.49
N ILE A 313 -25.52 33.03 112.91
CA ILE A 313 -26.18 31.93 112.19
C ILE A 313 -26.74 32.42 110.85
N SER A 314 -27.37 33.59 110.78
CA SER A 314 -27.86 34.13 109.50
C SER A 314 -26.72 34.53 108.55
N GLY A 315 -25.61 35.07 109.08
CA GLY A 315 -24.38 35.30 108.32
C GLY A 315 -23.78 34.00 107.77
N LEU A 316 -23.56 33.01 108.61
CA LEU A 316 -23.04 31.69 108.22
C LEU A 316 -23.96 30.96 107.22
N ASN A 317 -25.28 31.14 107.32
CA ASN A 317 -26.22 30.59 106.35
C ASN A 317 -26.13 31.30 104.98
N MET A 318 -25.88 32.61 104.94
CA MET A 318 -25.60 33.33 103.69
C MET A 318 -24.25 32.90 103.08
N GLU A 319 -23.22 32.72 103.92
CA GLU A 319 -21.91 32.22 103.48
C GLU A 319 -22.01 30.79 102.94
N LEU A 320 -22.72 29.89 103.64
CA LEU A 320 -23.02 28.54 103.16
C LEU A 320 -23.75 28.56 101.81
N HIS A 321 -24.76 29.42 101.63
CA HIS A 321 -25.48 29.51 100.36
C HIS A 321 -24.62 30.07 99.21
N ASN A 322 -23.73 31.02 99.50
CA ASN A 322 -22.74 31.52 98.54
C ASN A 322 -21.70 30.44 98.18
N ILE A 323 -21.27 29.62 99.14
CA ILE A 323 -20.36 28.48 98.91
C ILE A 323 -21.07 27.38 98.12
N GLU A 324 -22.32 27.06 98.43
CA GLU A 324 -23.09 26.03 97.73
C GLU A 324 -23.41 26.44 96.27
N THR A 325 -23.75 27.71 96.03
CA THR A 325 -23.97 28.22 94.67
C THR A 325 -22.68 28.33 93.86
N THR A 326 -21.55 28.75 94.45
CA THR A 326 -20.25 28.73 93.75
C THR A 326 -19.78 27.32 93.45
N LEU A 327 -19.88 26.38 94.40
CA LEU A 327 -19.59 24.96 94.20
C LEU A 327 -20.48 24.33 93.11
N SER A 328 -21.75 24.74 93.03
CA SER A 328 -22.67 24.30 91.96
C SER A 328 -22.22 24.81 90.59
N ASN A 329 -21.83 26.08 90.49
CA ASN A 329 -21.32 26.68 89.26
C ASN A 329 -19.99 26.04 88.80
N GLU A 330 -19.07 25.76 89.72
CA GLU A 330 -17.82 25.04 89.43
C GLU A 330 -18.09 23.61 88.96
N ARG A 331 -19.01 22.88 89.60
CA ARG A 331 -19.45 21.55 89.16
C ARG A 331 -20.02 21.57 87.75
N GLU A 332 -20.86 22.56 87.41
CA GLU A 332 -21.40 22.68 86.06
C GLU A 332 -20.31 23.04 85.03
N GLN A 333 -19.36 23.91 85.38
CA GLN A 333 -18.19 24.20 84.54
C GLN A 333 -17.35 22.94 84.28
N HIS A 334 -17.00 22.18 85.33
CA HIS A 334 -16.25 20.92 85.18
C HIS A 334 -17.02 19.86 84.37
N ILE A 335 -18.33 19.73 84.57
CA ILE A 335 -19.18 18.84 83.74
C ILE A 335 -19.14 19.25 82.27
N ASN A 336 -19.14 20.55 81.98
CA ASN A 336 -19.05 21.05 80.61
C ASN A 336 -17.63 20.93 80.02
N GLU A 337 -16.59 21.02 80.85
CA GLU A 337 -15.20 20.73 80.45
C GLU A 337 -15.01 19.26 80.10
N ILE A 338 -15.53 18.34 80.93
CA ILE A 338 -15.53 16.89 80.68
C ILE A 338 -16.28 16.55 79.38
N LYS A 339 -17.43 17.21 79.11
CA LYS A 339 -18.15 17.04 77.83
C LYS A 339 -17.30 17.46 76.62
N LYS A 340 -16.58 18.59 76.68
CA LYS A 340 -15.66 19.03 75.61
C LYS A 340 -14.52 18.03 75.41
N LEU A 341 -13.89 17.59 76.49
CA LEU A 341 -12.75 16.66 76.44
C LEU A 341 -13.17 15.30 75.87
N ASN A 342 -14.34 14.78 76.25
CA ASN A 342 -14.88 13.54 75.67
C ASN A 342 -15.25 13.68 74.19
N ALA A 343 -15.75 14.86 73.76
CA ALA A 343 -16.00 15.12 72.34
C ALA A 343 -14.70 15.15 71.52
N LEU A 344 -13.66 15.82 72.04
CA LEU A 344 -12.33 15.85 71.42
C LEU A 344 -11.66 14.47 71.39
N LEU A 345 -11.81 13.66 72.45
CA LEU A 345 -11.29 12.29 72.51
C LEU A 345 -11.92 11.43 71.40
N ASN A 346 -13.25 11.43 71.30
CA ASN A 346 -13.98 10.71 70.25
C ASN A 346 -13.59 11.17 68.84
N GLU A 347 -13.38 12.48 68.62
CA GLU A 347 -12.87 13.02 67.35
C GLU A 347 -11.48 12.43 67.01
N LYS A 348 -10.57 12.30 67.98
CA LYS A 348 -9.24 11.71 67.76
C LYS A 348 -9.27 10.19 67.63
N GLU A 349 -10.19 9.50 68.29
CA GLU A 349 -10.41 8.06 68.11
C GLU A 349 -10.95 7.74 66.70
N VAL A 350 -11.91 8.53 66.19
CA VAL A 350 -12.39 8.43 64.80
C VAL A 350 -11.26 8.70 63.80
N ALA A 351 -10.48 9.77 64.00
CA ALA A 351 -9.34 10.08 63.14
C ALA A 351 -8.25 8.99 63.18
N LEU A 352 -8.01 8.37 64.34
CA LEU A 352 -7.10 7.23 64.47
C LEU A 352 -7.61 5.99 63.73
N GLU A 353 -8.90 5.67 63.77
CA GLU A 353 -9.47 4.57 63.00
C GLU A 353 -9.50 4.84 61.49
N GLU A 354 -9.64 6.10 61.06
CA GLU A 354 -9.51 6.47 59.65
C GLU A 354 -8.04 6.32 59.17
N ILE A 355 -7.07 6.81 59.94
CA ILE A 355 -5.63 6.62 59.66
C ILE A 355 -5.24 5.14 59.70
N LYS A 356 -5.79 4.32 60.62
CA LYS A 356 -5.58 2.86 60.62
C LYS A 356 -6.11 2.20 59.35
N LYS A 357 -7.28 2.62 58.86
CA LYS A 357 -7.84 2.13 57.58
C LYS A 357 -6.99 2.54 56.39
N GLU A 358 -6.49 3.78 56.35
CA GLU A 358 -5.52 4.19 55.33
C GLU A 358 -4.22 3.37 55.41
N LEU A 359 -3.74 3.05 56.62
CA LEU A 359 -2.54 2.24 56.82
C LEU A 359 -2.75 0.78 56.36
N GLN A 360 -3.93 0.20 56.62
CA GLN A 360 -4.32 -1.13 56.14
C GLN A 360 -4.60 -1.17 54.63
N ALA A 361 -5.00 -0.04 54.03
CA ALA A 361 -5.22 0.09 52.59
C ALA A 361 -3.92 0.29 51.79
N ARG A 362 -2.78 0.58 52.44
CA ARG A 362 -1.48 0.61 51.78
C ARG A 362 -0.99 -0.81 51.48
N PRO A 363 -0.44 -1.09 50.29
CA PRO A 363 0.20 -2.36 50.00
C PRO A 363 1.28 -2.69 51.03
N THR A 364 1.24 -3.91 51.59
CA THR A 364 2.29 -4.38 52.49
C THR A 364 3.62 -4.48 51.76
N GLU A 365 4.72 -4.29 52.49
CA GLU A 365 6.09 -4.28 51.93
C GLU A 365 6.39 -5.57 51.14
N LYS A 366 5.97 -6.74 51.66
CA LYS A 366 6.03 -8.03 50.93
C LYS A 366 5.29 -8.00 49.58
N LEU A 367 4.11 -7.40 49.51
CA LEU A 367 3.36 -7.31 48.25
C LEU A 367 4.06 -6.39 47.23
N VAL A 368 4.70 -5.31 47.70
CA VAL A 368 5.54 -4.45 46.85
C VAL A 368 6.79 -5.20 46.37
N GLU A 369 7.43 -5.99 47.24
CA GLU A 369 8.58 -6.82 46.91
C GLU A 369 8.22 -7.91 45.88
N ASP A 370 7.09 -8.60 46.07
CA ASP A 370 6.64 -9.65 45.16
C ASP A 370 6.11 -9.09 43.83
N LEU A 371 5.55 -7.88 43.80
CA LEU A 371 5.25 -7.16 42.56
C LEU A 371 6.54 -6.73 41.85
N ARG A 372 7.57 -6.25 42.56
CA ARG A 372 8.89 -5.96 41.99
C ARG A 372 9.54 -7.22 41.39
N LYS A 373 9.52 -8.35 42.11
CA LYS A 373 10.00 -9.65 41.59
C LYS A 373 9.25 -10.06 40.33
N LYS A 374 7.90 -10.01 40.34
CA LYS A 374 7.08 -10.33 39.16
C LYS A 374 7.38 -9.43 37.97
N VAL A 375 7.56 -8.12 38.17
CA VAL A 375 7.98 -7.19 37.09
C VAL A 375 9.38 -7.54 36.58
N LYS A 376 10.34 -7.84 37.46
CA LYS A 376 11.71 -8.22 37.05
C LYS A 376 11.76 -9.54 36.27
N ILE A 377 10.95 -10.53 36.67
CA ILE A 377 10.78 -11.81 35.95
C ILE A 377 10.09 -11.58 34.60
N LEU A 378 9.03 -10.76 34.54
CA LEU A 378 8.36 -10.42 33.28
C LEU A 378 9.28 -9.63 32.34
N GLN A 379 10.20 -8.80 32.84
CA GLN A 379 11.26 -8.20 32.02
C GLN A 379 12.22 -9.27 31.49
N ALA A 380 12.67 -10.24 32.29
CA ALA A 380 13.55 -11.32 31.83
C ALA A 380 12.89 -12.24 30.77
N VAL A 381 11.56 -12.42 30.84
CA VAL A 381 10.79 -13.19 29.83
C VAL A 381 10.44 -12.35 28.60
N GLY A 382 10.22 -11.05 28.75
CA GLY A 382 9.94 -10.13 27.63
C GLY A 382 11.18 -9.70 26.84
N TYR A 383 12.34 -9.65 27.50
CA TYR A 383 13.64 -9.30 26.91
C TYR A 383 14.59 -10.49 27.07
N ASN A 384 14.70 -11.32 26.02
CA ASN A 384 15.54 -12.53 25.98
C ASN A 384 17.06 -12.21 26.00
N SER A 385 17.58 -11.67 27.10
CA SER A 385 19.00 -11.43 27.32
C SER A 385 19.30 -11.10 28.80
N ILE A 386 19.84 -12.05 29.56
CA ILE A 386 21.07 -11.94 30.38
C ILE A 386 21.37 -13.30 31.07
N GLU A 387 22.57 -13.45 31.61
CA GLU A 387 23.19 -14.72 32.02
C GLU A 387 22.42 -15.57 33.04
N ALA A 388 22.74 -16.88 33.06
CA ALA A 388 22.07 -17.90 33.87
C ALA A 388 22.36 -17.84 35.38
N GLU A 389 23.33 -17.03 35.82
CA GLU A 389 23.75 -16.97 37.24
C GLU A 389 22.70 -16.29 38.15
N ASP A 390 21.86 -15.40 37.60
CA ASP A 390 20.77 -14.74 38.32
C ASP A 390 19.55 -15.65 38.57
N TRP A 391 19.48 -16.84 37.95
CA TRP A 391 18.30 -17.73 38.02
C TRP A 391 18.21 -18.56 39.31
N GLU A 392 19.32 -19.03 39.87
CA GLU A 392 19.28 -19.86 41.09
C GLU A 392 18.72 -19.08 42.29
N VAL A 393 19.09 -17.79 42.40
CA VAL A 393 18.64 -16.88 43.47
C VAL A 393 17.13 -16.61 43.41
N ALA A 394 16.48 -16.76 42.24
CA ALA A 394 15.05 -16.52 42.09
C ALA A 394 14.16 -17.67 42.59
N THR A 395 14.70 -18.90 42.67
CA THR A 395 13.89 -20.14 42.81
C THR A 395 13.72 -20.68 44.23
N SER A 396 14.30 -20.03 45.25
CA SER A 396 14.34 -20.55 46.63
C SER A 396 13.04 -20.31 47.45
N GLY A 397 11.85 -20.41 46.85
CA GLY A 397 10.56 -20.08 47.47
C GLY A 397 9.49 -21.17 47.31
N GLU A 398 9.25 -21.94 48.37
CA GLU A 398 8.46 -23.19 48.32
C GLU A 398 7.03 -23.04 47.78
N GLU A 399 6.32 -21.93 48.07
CA GLU A 399 4.92 -21.76 47.67
C GLU A 399 4.73 -21.37 46.19
N MET A 400 5.75 -20.82 45.50
CA MET A 400 5.62 -20.41 44.09
C MET A 400 5.78 -21.59 43.12
N SER A 401 6.60 -22.57 43.52
CA SER A 401 6.94 -23.80 42.79
C SER A 401 5.73 -24.53 42.18
N LYS A 402 4.60 -24.58 42.87
CA LYS A 402 3.42 -25.35 42.41
C LYS A 402 2.74 -24.70 41.19
N LEU A 403 2.66 -23.38 41.14
CA LEU A 403 2.11 -22.68 39.97
C LEU A 403 3.11 -22.70 38.80
N GLU A 404 4.39 -22.54 39.11
CA GLU A 404 5.48 -22.61 38.14
C GLU A 404 5.58 -24.00 37.49
N SER A 405 5.44 -25.08 38.25
CA SER A 405 5.38 -26.45 37.72
C SER A 405 4.21 -26.67 36.76
N LEU A 406 3.05 -26.06 37.04
CA LEU A 406 1.86 -26.15 36.19
C LEU A 406 2.00 -25.31 34.92
N LEU A 407 2.69 -24.17 35.00
CA LEU A 407 3.02 -23.35 33.83
C LEU A 407 4.08 -24.04 32.95
N LEU A 408 5.11 -24.65 33.54
CA LEU A 408 6.12 -25.43 32.82
C LEU A 408 5.53 -26.69 32.15
N ASP A 409 4.71 -27.46 32.86
CA ASP A 409 4.01 -28.62 32.30
C ASP A 409 3.04 -28.22 31.18
N LYS A 410 2.28 -27.13 31.36
CA LYS A 410 1.39 -26.60 30.32
C LYS A 410 2.16 -26.05 29.11
N ASN A 411 3.29 -25.38 29.31
CA ASN A 411 4.11 -24.89 28.20
C ASN A 411 4.74 -26.05 27.42
N ARG A 412 5.30 -27.06 28.11
CA ARG A 412 5.80 -28.30 27.48
C ARG A 412 4.72 -29.06 26.71
N LYS A 413 3.47 -29.05 27.20
CA LYS A 413 2.31 -29.61 26.47
C LYS A 413 1.97 -28.79 25.23
N MET A 414 1.96 -27.46 25.30
CA MET A 414 1.78 -26.58 24.14
C MET A 414 2.89 -26.77 23.10
N GLU A 415 4.15 -26.92 23.53
CA GLU A 415 5.30 -27.21 22.66
C GLU A 415 5.16 -28.61 22.01
N HIS A 416 4.68 -29.61 22.74
CA HIS A 416 4.41 -30.94 22.20
C HIS A 416 3.24 -30.95 21.21
N GLU A 417 2.15 -30.22 21.49
CA GLU A 417 1.03 -30.05 20.57
C GLU A 417 1.45 -29.28 19.31
N LEU A 418 2.24 -28.21 19.44
CA LEU A 418 2.79 -27.46 18.30
C LEU A 418 3.75 -28.31 17.46
N THR A 419 4.58 -29.16 18.06
CA THR A 419 5.46 -30.07 17.31
C THR A 419 4.67 -31.19 16.63
N GLN A 420 3.67 -31.79 17.30
CA GLN A 420 2.75 -32.73 16.65
C GLN A 420 2.00 -32.10 15.46
N LEU A 421 1.51 -30.86 15.61
CA LEU A 421 0.81 -30.14 14.55
C LEU A 421 1.74 -29.77 13.39
N LYS A 422 3.00 -29.41 13.66
CA LYS A 422 4.02 -29.21 12.61
C LYS A 422 4.33 -30.50 11.85
N VAL A 423 4.46 -31.64 12.53
CA VAL A 423 4.65 -32.95 11.87
C VAL A 423 3.44 -33.29 11.00
N LYS A 424 2.21 -33.23 11.56
CA LYS A 424 0.95 -33.45 10.81
C LYS A 424 0.80 -32.49 9.62
N LEU A 425 1.25 -31.24 9.74
CA LEU A 425 1.29 -30.30 8.62
C LEU A 425 2.26 -30.81 7.52
N SER A 426 3.50 -31.15 7.88
CA SER A 426 4.49 -31.66 6.91
C SER A 426 4.06 -32.96 6.21
N GLU A 427 3.40 -33.88 6.93
CA GLU A 427 2.77 -35.06 6.35
C GLU A 427 1.72 -34.68 5.30
N LYS A 428 0.83 -33.73 5.63
CA LYS A 428 -0.21 -33.27 4.70
C LYS A 428 0.34 -32.48 3.51
N THR A 429 1.41 -31.72 3.68
CA THR A 429 2.14 -31.10 2.56
C THR A 429 2.73 -32.17 1.65
N SER A 430 3.46 -33.16 2.17
CA SER A 430 4.04 -34.23 1.34
C SER A 430 2.97 -35.06 0.59
N LEU A 431 1.79 -35.25 1.18
CA LEU A 431 0.65 -35.89 0.52
C LEU A 431 0.02 -35.01 -0.56
N LEU A 432 0.03 -33.68 -0.40
CA LEU A 432 -0.37 -32.74 -1.43
C LEU A 432 0.63 -32.75 -2.59
N ASP A 433 1.93 -32.63 -2.32
CA ASP A 433 3.01 -32.66 -3.32
C ASP A 433 2.93 -33.93 -4.20
N THR A 434 2.68 -35.10 -3.58
CA THR A 434 2.52 -36.38 -4.31
C THR A 434 1.20 -36.52 -5.04
N ALA A 435 0.17 -35.74 -4.70
CA ALA A 435 -1.08 -35.66 -5.45
C ALA A 435 -0.94 -34.70 -6.65
N GLU A 436 -0.33 -33.54 -6.45
CA GLU A 436 -0.04 -32.55 -7.51
C GLU A 436 0.91 -33.14 -8.57
N GLY A 437 1.93 -33.90 -8.16
CA GLY A 437 2.79 -34.65 -9.09
C GLY A 437 2.03 -35.66 -9.96
N LYS A 438 1.04 -36.37 -9.41
CA LYS A 438 0.17 -37.27 -10.17
C LYS A 438 -0.77 -36.53 -11.11
N ILE A 439 -1.30 -35.38 -10.68
CA ILE A 439 -2.13 -34.50 -11.53
C ILE A 439 -1.28 -34.00 -12.72
N ALA A 440 -0.05 -33.56 -12.48
CA ALA A 440 0.87 -33.15 -13.55
C ALA A 440 1.20 -34.29 -14.53
N GLU A 441 1.44 -35.51 -14.04
CA GLU A 441 1.67 -36.70 -14.88
C GLU A 441 0.43 -37.05 -15.73
N LEU A 442 -0.77 -36.97 -15.15
CA LEU A 442 -2.03 -37.19 -15.87
C LEU A 442 -2.31 -36.09 -16.90
N MET A 443 -2.05 -34.82 -16.57
CA MET A 443 -2.16 -33.70 -17.50
C MET A 443 -1.17 -33.82 -18.66
N ALA A 444 0.05 -34.27 -18.41
CA ALA A 444 1.03 -34.55 -19.47
C ALA A 444 0.51 -35.63 -20.44
N LYS A 445 -0.01 -36.75 -19.91
CA LYS A 445 -0.60 -37.83 -20.71
C LYS A 445 -1.83 -37.36 -21.51
N VAL A 446 -2.70 -36.54 -20.94
CA VAL A 446 -3.84 -35.93 -21.65
C VAL A 446 -3.37 -35.00 -22.77
N ASN A 447 -2.31 -34.21 -22.55
CA ASN A 447 -1.75 -33.30 -23.55
C ASN A 447 -1.08 -34.06 -24.71
N GLU A 448 -0.36 -35.16 -24.43
CA GLU A 448 0.15 -36.08 -25.46
C GLU A 448 -0.98 -36.73 -26.26
N GLN A 449 -2.04 -37.17 -25.59
CA GLN A 449 -3.22 -37.75 -26.22
C GLN A 449 -3.97 -36.74 -27.09
N GLN A 450 -4.14 -35.49 -26.65
CA GLN A 450 -4.69 -34.40 -27.46
C GLN A 450 -3.84 -34.10 -28.70
N LYS A 451 -2.51 -34.07 -28.57
CA LYS A 451 -1.60 -33.91 -29.72
C LYS A 451 -1.65 -35.09 -30.69
N LEU A 452 -1.90 -36.30 -30.20
CA LEU A 452 -2.09 -37.48 -31.04
C LEU A 452 -3.42 -37.43 -31.79
N ILE A 453 -4.51 -37.06 -31.10
CA ILE A 453 -5.83 -36.83 -31.72
C ILE A 453 -5.72 -35.75 -32.80
N GLN A 454 -5.12 -34.59 -32.49
CA GLN A 454 -4.98 -33.49 -33.45
C GLN A 454 -4.16 -33.89 -34.69
N LYS A 455 -3.12 -34.73 -34.55
CA LYS A 455 -2.40 -35.29 -35.71
C LYS A 455 -3.28 -36.23 -36.55
N LEU A 456 -4.07 -37.09 -35.90
CA LEU A 456 -5.00 -37.97 -36.60
C LEU A 456 -6.09 -37.17 -37.32
N GLU A 457 -6.58 -36.08 -36.73
CA GLU A 457 -7.52 -35.14 -37.36
C GLU A 457 -6.88 -34.40 -38.55
N ASP A 458 -5.65 -33.90 -38.41
CA ASP A 458 -4.88 -33.28 -39.50
C ASP A 458 -4.61 -34.27 -40.65
N ASP A 459 -4.32 -35.53 -40.36
CA ASP A 459 -4.04 -36.56 -41.37
C ASP A 459 -5.33 -37.07 -42.04
N ILE A 460 -6.46 -37.13 -41.31
CA ILE A 460 -7.80 -37.33 -41.90
C ILE A 460 -8.16 -36.16 -42.84
N LEU A 461 -7.91 -34.92 -42.42
CA LEU A 461 -8.14 -33.73 -43.25
C LEU A 461 -7.30 -33.74 -44.54
N LYS A 462 -6.02 -34.14 -44.47
CA LYS A 462 -5.16 -34.34 -45.65
C LYS A 462 -5.69 -35.45 -46.56
N GLY A 463 -6.19 -36.56 -45.98
CA GLY A 463 -6.84 -37.63 -46.72
C GLY A 463 -8.10 -37.17 -47.48
N TYR A 464 -8.92 -36.32 -46.86
CA TYR A 464 -10.11 -35.74 -47.48
C TYR A 464 -9.81 -34.67 -48.54
N SER A 465 -8.64 -34.02 -48.49
CA SER A 465 -8.24 -32.96 -49.44
C SER A 465 -7.94 -33.45 -50.87
N SER A 466 -8.12 -34.74 -51.19
CA SER A 466 -7.72 -35.35 -52.47
C SER A 466 -8.84 -36.11 -53.20
N LYS A 467 -9.97 -35.45 -53.52
CA LYS A 467 -10.80 -35.77 -54.70
C LYS A 467 -11.88 -34.71 -54.98
N ASP A 468 -11.70 -33.96 -56.07
CA ASP A 468 -12.80 -33.27 -56.74
C ASP A 468 -13.73 -34.27 -57.45
N ARG A 469 -15.02 -34.30 -57.08
CA ARG A 469 -16.15 -34.46 -58.03
C ARG A 469 -17.53 -34.39 -57.36
N LYS A 470 -18.35 -33.45 -57.84
CA LYS A 470 -19.83 -33.46 -57.92
C LYS A 470 -20.62 -34.07 -56.74
N GLY A 471 -21.15 -33.18 -55.90
CA GLY A 471 -22.54 -32.73 -56.06
C GLY A 471 -23.67 -33.52 -55.38
N THR A 472 -24.55 -32.77 -54.70
CA THR A 472 -25.96 -33.09 -54.38
C THR A 472 -26.26 -34.44 -53.73
N LEU A 473 -26.34 -34.44 -52.39
CA LEU A 473 -27.39 -35.14 -51.63
C LEU A 473 -27.55 -34.50 -50.23
N PHE A 474 -28.25 -33.37 -50.18
CA PHE A 474 -28.89 -32.90 -48.93
C PHE A 474 -30.25 -33.64 -48.86
N GLY A 475 -30.48 -34.46 -47.83
CA GLY A 475 -31.68 -35.30 -47.82
C GLY A 475 -31.80 -36.27 -46.63
N ASP A 476 -32.02 -35.70 -45.44
CA ASP A 476 -32.70 -36.37 -44.32
C ASP A 476 -31.96 -37.59 -43.67
N TRP A 477 -32.68 -38.31 -42.80
CA TRP A 477 -32.27 -39.42 -41.93
C TRP A 477 -31.60 -39.05 -40.60
N ASP A 478 -32.46 -38.53 -39.74
CA ASP A 478 -32.45 -38.75 -38.28
C ASP A 478 -32.15 -40.22 -37.90
N LEU A 479 -31.58 -40.46 -36.71
CA LEU A 479 -31.11 -41.78 -36.28
C LEU A 479 -31.33 -42.02 -34.78
N SER A 480 -32.37 -42.80 -34.47
CA SER A 480 -32.69 -43.27 -33.13
C SER A 480 -32.24 -44.72 -32.88
N GLU A 481 -31.44 -44.86 -31.82
CA GLU A 481 -31.20 -46.00 -30.92
C GLU A 481 -31.22 -47.50 -31.36
N ALA A 482 -30.24 -48.19 -30.76
CA ALA A 482 -30.28 -49.57 -30.24
C ALA A 482 -30.22 -50.78 -31.21
N GLY A 483 -29.65 -51.87 -30.69
CA GLY A 483 -29.54 -53.18 -31.36
C GLY A 483 -28.15 -53.80 -31.20
N ALA A 484 -28.09 -55.01 -30.63
CA ALA A 484 -26.86 -55.81 -30.48
C ALA A 484 -26.95 -57.13 -31.26
N THR A 485 -25.91 -57.98 -31.13
CA THR A 485 -25.90 -59.47 -31.27
C THR A 485 -25.07 -60.07 -32.42
N GLU A 486 -23.91 -60.62 -32.03
CA GLU A 486 -23.24 -61.90 -32.40
C GLU A 486 -23.02 -62.45 -33.85
N LEU A 487 -21.86 -63.13 -33.97
CA LEU A 487 -21.57 -64.42 -34.66
C LEU A 487 -21.18 -64.57 -36.16
N SER A 488 -20.07 -65.32 -36.33
CA SER A 488 -19.75 -66.37 -37.34
C SER A 488 -19.12 -66.10 -38.74
N GLU A 489 -17.83 -66.47 -38.85
CA GLU A 489 -17.12 -67.29 -39.87
C GLU A 489 -17.26 -67.17 -41.42
N ASN A 490 -16.07 -67.07 -42.06
CA ASN A 490 -15.54 -67.82 -43.22
C ASN A 490 -16.20 -67.79 -44.63
N ALA A 491 -15.51 -67.15 -45.60
CA ALA A 491 -15.28 -67.64 -46.98
C ALA A 491 -14.18 -66.84 -47.74
N ASP A 492 -13.42 -67.49 -48.63
CA ASP A 492 -12.43 -66.86 -49.53
C ASP A 492 -13.07 -66.23 -50.78
N GLN A 493 -12.53 -65.11 -51.29
CA GLN A 493 -11.74 -65.08 -52.54
C GLN A 493 -11.27 -63.66 -52.97
N LYS A 494 -10.24 -63.66 -53.83
CA LYS A 494 -9.47 -62.49 -54.33
C LYS A 494 -10.29 -61.45 -55.10
N SER A 495 -10.18 -60.17 -54.73
CA SER A 495 -9.65 -59.11 -55.64
C SER A 495 -9.37 -57.81 -54.84
N VAL A 496 -8.74 -56.81 -55.48
CA VAL A 496 -8.18 -55.62 -54.81
C VAL A 496 -9.20 -54.47 -54.71
N SER A 497 -9.43 -53.97 -53.49
CA SER A 497 -9.79 -52.56 -53.23
C SER A 497 -9.21 -52.07 -51.90
N SER A 498 -9.04 -50.76 -51.76
CA SER A 498 -8.27 -50.10 -50.67
C SER A 498 -9.03 -49.90 -49.36
N ASP A 499 -10.28 -50.34 -49.28
CA ASP A 499 -11.27 -49.66 -48.42
C ASP A 499 -11.48 -50.39 -47.09
N GLN A 500 -11.04 -51.64 -46.99
CA GLN A 500 -11.20 -52.48 -45.79
C GLN A 500 -10.26 -52.06 -44.66
N ASP A 501 -9.01 -51.67 -44.98
CA ASP A 501 -8.05 -51.13 -43.99
C ASP A 501 -8.49 -49.77 -43.45
N GLN A 502 -9.12 -48.92 -44.27
CA GLN A 502 -9.69 -47.66 -43.79
C GLN A 502 -10.85 -47.91 -42.81
N SER A 503 -11.72 -48.88 -43.09
CA SER A 503 -12.79 -49.29 -42.17
C SER A 503 -12.23 -49.85 -40.84
N SER A 504 -11.15 -50.63 -40.90
CA SER A 504 -10.43 -51.13 -39.72
C SER A 504 -9.84 -49.99 -38.87
N MET A 505 -9.13 -49.07 -39.52
CA MET A 505 -8.51 -47.91 -38.86
C MET A 505 -9.57 -46.97 -38.24
N LEU A 506 -10.68 -46.71 -38.95
CA LEU A 506 -11.81 -45.93 -38.44
C LEU A 506 -12.47 -46.59 -37.21
N LYS A 507 -12.62 -47.92 -37.18
CA LYS A 507 -13.10 -48.65 -35.99
C LYS A 507 -12.14 -48.50 -34.80
N VAL A 508 -10.83 -48.54 -35.03
CA VAL A 508 -9.83 -48.30 -33.97
C VAL A 508 -9.90 -46.85 -33.46
N ILE A 509 -10.01 -45.86 -34.36
CA ILE A 509 -10.12 -44.44 -33.99
C ILE A 509 -11.42 -44.15 -33.22
N CYS A 510 -12.56 -44.72 -33.64
CA CYS A 510 -13.82 -44.62 -32.89
C CYS A 510 -13.70 -45.24 -31.48
N ASN A 511 -13.12 -46.43 -31.36
CA ASN A 511 -12.89 -47.07 -30.05
C ASN A 511 -11.93 -46.27 -29.16
N GLN A 512 -10.95 -45.55 -29.73
CA GLN A 512 -10.11 -44.62 -28.98
C GLN A 512 -10.87 -43.37 -28.55
N ARG A 513 -11.59 -42.71 -29.48
CA ARG A 513 -12.46 -41.55 -29.23
C ARG A 513 -13.45 -41.81 -28.09
N ASP A 514 -14.11 -42.97 -28.09
CA ASP A 514 -15.15 -43.27 -27.12
C ASP A 514 -14.57 -43.68 -25.75
N ARG A 515 -13.35 -44.24 -25.70
CA ARG A 515 -12.56 -44.31 -24.46
C ARG A 515 -12.20 -42.93 -23.91
N PHE A 516 -11.81 -41.98 -24.77
CA PHE A 516 -11.56 -40.59 -24.35
C PHE A 516 -12.82 -39.89 -23.85
N ARG A 517 -13.99 -40.11 -24.46
CA ARG A 517 -15.28 -39.58 -23.99
C ARG A 517 -15.74 -40.18 -22.66
N THR A 518 -15.38 -41.43 -22.36
CA THR A 518 -15.61 -42.01 -21.02
C THR A 518 -14.68 -41.38 -19.99
N ARG A 519 -13.38 -41.26 -20.29
CA ARG A 519 -12.42 -40.58 -19.39
C ARG A 519 -12.75 -39.11 -19.14
N LEU A 520 -13.30 -38.42 -20.14
CA LEU A 520 -13.78 -37.04 -19.99
C LEU A 520 -14.93 -36.97 -18.98
N ARG A 521 -15.94 -37.84 -19.11
CA ARG A 521 -17.07 -37.92 -18.18
C ARG A 521 -16.63 -38.29 -16.75
N GLU A 522 -15.72 -39.24 -16.60
CA GLU A 522 -15.09 -39.57 -15.29
C GLU A 522 -14.47 -38.31 -14.65
N THR A 523 -13.72 -37.53 -15.43
CA THR A 523 -13.08 -36.28 -14.98
C THR A 523 -14.12 -35.19 -14.66
N GLU A 524 -15.21 -35.10 -15.41
CA GLU A 524 -16.33 -34.17 -15.17
C GLU A 524 -17.10 -34.52 -13.88
N GLU A 525 -17.28 -35.81 -13.58
CA GLU A 525 -17.91 -36.27 -12.34
C GLU A 525 -17.00 -36.05 -11.10
N GLU A 526 -15.69 -36.27 -11.23
CA GLU A 526 -14.71 -35.87 -10.19
C GLU A 526 -14.77 -34.35 -9.94
N ASN A 527 -14.85 -33.54 -11.00
CA ASN A 527 -14.97 -32.08 -10.90
C ASN A 527 -16.28 -31.66 -10.20
N ARG A 528 -17.39 -32.35 -10.50
CA ARG A 528 -18.69 -32.17 -9.80
C ARG A 528 -18.56 -32.49 -8.31
N HIS A 529 -17.96 -33.63 -7.96
CA HIS A 529 -17.76 -34.04 -6.57
C HIS A 529 -16.87 -33.05 -5.79
N LEU A 530 -15.82 -32.51 -6.42
CA LEU A 530 -14.96 -31.49 -5.81
C LEU A 530 -15.72 -30.17 -5.56
N LYS A 531 -16.56 -29.72 -6.51
CA LYS A 531 -17.43 -28.54 -6.34
C LYS A 531 -18.43 -28.72 -5.19
N GLU A 532 -19.07 -29.87 -5.09
CA GLU A 532 -19.98 -30.21 -4.00
C GLU A 532 -19.26 -30.19 -2.63
N LYS A 533 -18.05 -30.76 -2.56
CA LYS A 533 -17.21 -30.76 -1.36
C LYS A 533 -16.78 -29.34 -0.94
N ILE A 534 -16.48 -28.45 -1.89
CA ILE A 534 -16.25 -27.02 -1.62
C ILE A 534 -17.51 -26.37 -1.04
N GLY A 535 -18.69 -26.66 -1.61
CA GLY A 535 -19.97 -26.21 -1.08
C GLY A 535 -20.17 -26.58 0.39
N MET A 536 -19.99 -27.86 0.75
CA MET A 536 -20.06 -28.34 2.14
C MET A 536 -19.10 -27.58 3.06
N LEU A 537 -17.82 -27.43 2.64
CA LEU A 537 -16.81 -26.71 3.43
C LEU A 537 -17.15 -25.23 3.63
N THR A 538 -17.81 -24.56 2.67
CA THR A 538 -18.27 -23.18 2.88
C THR A 538 -19.39 -23.07 3.92
N VAL A 539 -20.32 -24.02 3.95
CA VAL A 539 -21.39 -24.09 4.95
C VAL A 539 -20.83 -24.36 6.35
N ASP A 540 -19.88 -25.29 6.49
CA ASP A 540 -19.20 -25.54 7.77
C ASP A 540 -18.38 -24.34 8.24
N LEU A 541 -17.80 -23.55 7.33
CA LEU A 541 -17.08 -22.31 7.64
C LEU A 541 -18.04 -21.22 8.15
N GLU A 542 -19.23 -21.07 7.56
CA GLU A 542 -20.28 -20.15 8.06
C GLU A 542 -20.85 -20.59 9.41
N LYS A 543 -21.10 -21.89 9.59
CA LYS A 543 -21.50 -22.49 10.86
C LYS A 543 -20.44 -22.24 11.95
N THR A 544 -19.16 -22.43 11.64
CA THR A 544 -18.04 -22.16 12.55
C THR A 544 -17.95 -20.67 12.92
N LYS A 545 -18.19 -19.74 11.96
CA LYS A 545 -18.29 -18.30 12.26
C LYS A 545 -19.44 -18.00 13.23
N ALA A 546 -20.62 -18.60 13.02
CA ALA A 546 -21.78 -18.40 13.89
C ALA A 546 -21.54 -18.98 15.29
N ASP A 547 -20.91 -20.14 15.40
CA ASP A 547 -20.57 -20.76 16.68
C ASP A 547 -19.43 -20.01 17.41
N ASN A 548 -18.49 -19.39 16.69
CA ASN A 548 -17.50 -18.47 17.26
C ASN A 548 -18.15 -17.20 17.86
N VAL A 549 -19.18 -16.64 17.22
CA VAL A 549 -19.95 -15.50 17.79
C VAL A 549 -20.71 -15.94 19.05
N LYS A 550 -21.29 -17.14 19.07
CA LYS A 550 -21.92 -17.72 20.28
C LYS A 550 -20.91 -17.98 21.39
N LEU A 551 -19.69 -18.45 21.05
CA LEU A 551 -18.60 -18.64 22.00
C LEU A 551 -18.15 -17.31 22.61
N TYR A 552 -17.96 -16.26 21.80
CA TYR A 552 -17.69 -14.92 22.29
C TYR A 552 -18.78 -14.42 23.25
N GLY A 553 -20.05 -14.63 22.89
CA GLY A 553 -21.18 -14.31 23.77
C GLY A 553 -21.18 -15.07 25.11
N LYS A 554 -20.82 -16.36 25.11
CA LYS A 554 -20.65 -17.16 26.33
C LYS A 554 -19.47 -16.67 27.18
N ILE A 555 -18.34 -16.33 26.55
CA ILE A 555 -17.16 -15.78 27.24
C ILE A 555 -17.53 -14.46 27.93
N ARG A 556 -18.18 -13.54 27.21
CA ARG A 556 -18.67 -12.28 27.77
C ARG A 556 -19.65 -12.50 28.92
N TYR A 557 -20.65 -13.38 28.75
CA TYR A 557 -21.62 -13.70 29.81
C TYR A 557 -20.94 -14.22 31.08
N VAL A 558 -19.89 -15.05 30.95
CA VAL A 558 -19.08 -15.55 32.08
C VAL A 558 -18.19 -14.45 32.70
N GLN A 559 -17.67 -13.52 31.89
CA GLN A 559 -16.93 -12.34 32.39
C GLN A 559 -17.85 -11.39 33.16
N ASP A 560 -19.03 -11.09 32.62
CA ASP A 560 -20.05 -10.25 33.27
C ASP A 560 -20.57 -10.90 34.57
N TYR A 561 -20.77 -12.23 34.60
CA TYR A 561 -21.11 -12.97 35.84
C TYR A 561 -20.02 -12.94 36.91
N ASN A 562 -18.74 -12.85 36.53
CA ASN A 562 -17.64 -12.65 37.47
C ASN A 562 -17.58 -11.21 38.00
N LEU A 563 -17.97 -10.22 37.17
CA LEU A 563 -18.04 -8.81 37.57
C LEU A 563 -19.22 -8.52 38.51
N GLU A 564 -20.35 -9.22 38.36
CA GLU A 564 -21.56 -8.97 39.15
C GLU A 564 -21.38 -9.22 40.67
N LYS A 565 -20.34 -9.97 41.07
CA LYS A 565 -19.94 -10.12 42.49
C LYS A 565 -19.21 -8.91 43.09
N VAL A 566 -18.89 -7.88 42.31
CA VAL A 566 -18.14 -6.69 42.78
C VAL A 566 -18.85 -5.39 42.39
N VAL A 567 -20.02 -5.13 43.01
CA VAL A 567 -20.75 -3.87 42.84
C VAL A 567 -21.07 -3.21 44.19
N SER A 568 -20.29 -2.20 44.55
CA SER A 568 -20.79 -1.04 45.32
C SER A 568 -19.83 0.16 45.31
N ARG A 569 -20.31 1.29 44.80
CA ARG A 569 -19.82 2.67 45.01
C ARG A 569 -18.37 2.97 44.60
N GLY A 570 -18.22 3.55 43.40
CA GLY A 570 -16.98 4.22 42.97
C GLY A 570 -17.15 4.93 41.62
N SER A 571 -16.70 6.18 41.51
CA SER A 571 -16.84 7.01 40.30
C SER A 571 -16.08 6.46 39.10
N LYS A 572 -16.74 6.40 37.92
CA LYS A 572 -16.10 6.04 36.65
C LYS A 572 -14.97 7.03 36.31
N LYS A 573 -13.80 6.48 35.96
CA LYS A 573 -12.73 7.18 35.24
C LYS A 573 -12.34 6.32 34.04
N HIS A 574 -12.09 6.90 32.88
CA HIS A 574 -11.50 6.15 31.77
C HIS A 574 -10.06 5.75 32.16
N SER A 575 -9.78 4.44 32.13
CA SER A 575 -8.45 3.91 31.86
C SER A 575 -8.30 3.80 30.34
N GLU A 576 -7.20 4.30 29.79
CA GLU A 576 -6.88 4.18 28.37
C GLU A 576 -6.21 2.83 28.10
N ASP A 577 -6.62 2.15 27.03
CA ASP A 577 -6.02 0.87 26.63
C ASP A 577 -4.61 1.08 26.06
N LEU A 578 -3.61 0.50 26.72
CA LEU A 578 -2.24 0.36 26.24
C LEU A 578 -1.84 -1.12 26.31
N GLU A 579 -1.05 -1.56 25.32
CA GLU A 579 -0.48 -2.92 25.17
C GLU A 579 -1.46 -4.08 24.87
N SER A 580 -1.58 -4.47 23.59
CA SER A 580 -1.77 -5.89 23.14
C SER A 580 -1.83 -6.02 21.60
N GLY A 581 -0.93 -5.35 20.89
CA GLY A 581 -0.92 -5.28 19.42
C GLY A 581 -0.51 -6.57 18.71
N PHE A 582 -1.34 -7.61 18.75
CA PHE A 582 -1.48 -8.64 17.70
C PHE A 582 -2.74 -9.53 17.85
N SER A 583 -3.36 -9.60 19.03
CA SER A 583 -4.56 -10.44 19.27
C SER A 583 -5.90 -9.67 19.18
N SER A 584 -5.86 -8.34 19.23
CA SER A 584 -7.03 -7.46 19.32
C SER A 584 -8.02 -7.60 18.16
N ASP A 585 -7.53 -7.81 16.94
CA ASP A 585 -8.33 -7.60 15.73
C ASP A 585 -9.38 -8.68 15.50
N VAL A 586 -9.07 -9.92 15.87
CA VAL A 586 -10.02 -11.04 15.78
C VAL A 586 -11.12 -10.87 16.84
N GLU A 587 -10.73 -10.54 18.07
CA GLU A 587 -11.69 -10.34 19.17
C GLU A 587 -12.57 -9.12 18.94
N SER A 588 -11.99 -7.95 18.61
CA SER A 588 -12.74 -6.73 18.27
C SER A 588 -13.70 -6.91 17.09
N LYS A 589 -13.35 -7.76 16.11
CA LYS A 589 -14.22 -8.07 14.97
C LYS A 589 -15.43 -8.89 15.40
N TYR A 590 -15.26 -9.95 16.21
CA TYR A 590 -16.38 -10.74 16.73
C TYR A 590 -17.18 -9.99 17.81
N LYS A 591 -16.53 -9.21 18.67
CA LYS A 591 -17.14 -8.29 19.62
C LYS A 591 -18.09 -7.31 18.93
N LYS A 592 -17.64 -6.66 17.86
CA LYS A 592 -18.46 -5.71 17.11
C LYS A 592 -19.68 -6.38 16.48
N ILE A 593 -19.51 -7.55 15.85
CA ILE A 593 -20.62 -8.33 15.28
C ILE A 593 -21.65 -8.67 16.37
N TYR A 594 -21.17 -9.15 17.53
CA TYR A 594 -22.01 -9.49 18.68
C TYR A 594 -22.75 -8.27 19.27
N GLU A 595 -22.10 -7.11 19.38
CA GLU A 595 -22.71 -5.87 19.89
C GLU A 595 -23.71 -5.25 18.91
N ASP A 596 -23.44 -5.32 17.59
CA ASP A 596 -24.37 -4.91 16.53
C ASP A 596 -25.61 -5.82 16.46
N ASP A 597 -25.48 -7.13 16.76
CA ASP A 597 -26.59 -8.10 16.74
C ASP A 597 -27.43 -8.11 18.03
N ILE A 598 -26.84 -7.82 19.21
CA ILE A 598 -27.58 -7.80 20.49
C ILE A 598 -28.42 -6.53 20.68
N ASN A 599 -27.95 -5.37 20.21
CA ASN A 599 -28.64 -4.12 20.47
C ASN A 599 -30.01 -4.09 19.74
N PRO A 600 -31.15 -4.14 20.46
CA PRO A 600 -32.46 -4.28 19.82
C PRO A 600 -32.81 -3.05 18.98
N PHE A 601 -32.32 -1.87 19.34
CA PHE A 601 -32.50 -0.64 18.56
C PHE A 601 -31.55 -0.57 17.36
N ALA A 602 -30.37 -1.19 17.41
CA ALA A 602 -29.52 -1.35 16.23
C ALA A 602 -30.14 -2.35 15.24
N ALA A 603 -30.55 -3.52 15.71
CA ALA A 603 -31.24 -4.53 14.91
C ALA A 603 -32.58 -4.02 14.32
N PHE A 604 -33.38 -3.31 15.12
CA PHE A 604 -34.60 -2.65 14.65
C PHE A 604 -34.29 -1.54 13.66
N SER A 605 -33.37 -0.60 13.97
CA SER A 605 -33.03 0.50 13.05
C SER A 605 -32.40 0.01 11.74
N LYS A 606 -31.66 -1.11 11.76
CA LYS A 606 -31.13 -1.79 10.57
C LYS A 606 -32.28 -2.32 9.71
N LYS A 607 -33.20 -3.09 10.29
CA LYS A 607 -34.42 -3.58 9.61
C LYS A 607 -35.31 -2.45 9.09
N GLU A 608 -35.50 -1.39 9.89
CA GLU A 608 -36.29 -0.21 9.51
C GLU A 608 -35.62 0.58 8.38
N LYS A 609 -34.30 0.78 8.41
CA LYS A 609 -33.55 1.38 7.30
C LYS A 609 -33.65 0.54 6.05
N ASP A 610 -33.47 -0.78 6.13
CA ASP A 610 -33.60 -1.70 5.00
C ASP A 610 -35.02 -1.71 4.44
N GLN A 611 -36.05 -1.57 5.29
CA GLN A 611 -37.45 -1.50 4.90
C GLN A 611 -37.79 -0.15 4.24
N ARG A 612 -37.50 0.99 4.89
CA ARG A 612 -37.67 2.33 4.28
C ARG A 612 -36.87 2.48 2.99
N TYR A 613 -35.69 1.85 2.87
CA TYR A 613 -34.88 1.83 1.65
C TYR A 613 -35.49 0.96 0.52
N LYS A 614 -36.30 -0.05 0.86
CA LYS A 614 -37.13 -0.80 -0.11
C LYS A 614 -38.38 -0.03 -0.51
N GLU A 615 -38.98 0.73 0.40
CA GLU A 615 -40.18 1.56 0.19
C GLU A 615 -39.88 2.84 -0.61
N LEU A 616 -38.68 3.42 -0.48
CA LEU A 616 -38.23 4.60 -1.22
C LEU A 616 -38.25 4.39 -2.74
N GLY A 617 -38.67 5.41 -3.51
CA GLY A 617 -38.66 5.39 -4.97
C GLY A 617 -37.27 5.30 -5.57
N PHE A 618 -37.17 4.82 -6.82
CA PHE A 618 -35.87 4.66 -7.52
C PHE A 618 -35.05 5.96 -7.56
N ARG A 619 -35.72 7.11 -7.81
CA ARG A 619 -35.08 8.43 -7.81
C ARG A 619 -34.57 8.82 -6.43
N ASP A 620 -35.34 8.58 -5.38
CA ASP A 620 -34.99 9.01 -4.02
C ASP A 620 -33.84 8.19 -3.44
N ARG A 621 -33.71 6.90 -3.80
CA ARG A 621 -32.52 6.09 -3.48
C ARG A 621 -31.24 6.64 -4.11
N VAL A 622 -31.32 7.21 -5.32
CA VAL A 622 -30.18 7.88 -5.97
C VAL A 622 -29.84 9.18 -5.23
N THR A 623 -30.85 10.00 -4.90
CA THR A 623 -30.67 11.25 -4.13
C THR A 623 -30.09 11.01 -2.74
N LEU A 624 -30.54 9.97 -2.02
CA LEU A 624 -29.98 9.62 -0.71
C LEU A 624 -28.52 9.16 -0.79
N ARG A 625 -28.17 8.36 -1.82
CA ARG A 625 -26.78 7.95 -2.06
C ARG A 625 -25.87 9.14 -2.35
N SER A 626 -26.30 10.11 -3.16
CA SER A 626 -25.51 11.33 -3.43
C SER A 626 -25.43 12.25 -2.21
N GLY A 627 -26.52 12.41 -1.44
CA GLY A 627 -26.54 13.21 -0.22
C GLY A 627 -25.62 12.67 0.88
N GLN A 628 -25.62 11.35 1.12
CA GLN A 628 -24.72 10.72 2.09
C GLN A 628 -23.25 10.83 1.68
N PHE A 629 -22.94 10.68 0.38
CA PHE A 629 -21.59 10.86 -0.16
C PHE A 629 -21.04 12.28 0.07
N LEU A 630 -21.89 13.31 -0.08
CA LEU A 630 -21.51 14.71 0.14
C LEU A 630 -21.35 15.07 1.63
N LEU A 631 -22.14 14.48 2.52
CA LEU A 631 -22.14 14.81 3.95
C LEU A 631 -21.06 14.09 4.78
N GLY A 632 -20.53 12.95 4.31
CA GLY A 632 -19.57 12.14 5.06
C GLY A 632 -18.16 12.74 5.22
N ASN A 633 -17.73 13.63 4.32
CA ASN A 633 -16.32 14.07 4.20
C ASN A 633 -15.91 15.28 5.07
N LYS A 634 -16.63 15.56 6.17
CA LYS A 634 -16.45 16.80 6.96
C LYS A 634 -15.13 16.97 7.74
N PRO A 635 -14.52 15.95 8.39
CA PRO A 635 -13.40 16.21 9.30
C PRO A 635 -12.03 16.39 8.62
N SER A 636 -11.83 15.91 7.38
CA SER A 636 -10.50 15.86 6.77
C SER A 636 -9.95 17.22 6.32
N TRP A 637 -10.81 18.21 6.04
CA TRP A 637 -10.41 19.47 5.39
C TRP A 637 -9.75 20.48 6.35
N TYR A 638 -10.15 20.50 7.62
CA TYR A 638 -9.66 21.49 8.60
C TYR A 638 -8.20 21.25 9.05
N CYS A 639 -7.66 20.05 8.87
CA CYS A 639 -6.32 19.70 9.35
C CYS A 639 -5.19 20.11 8.40
N ASP A 640 -5.43 20.18 7.08
CA ASP A 640 -4.37 20.44 6.11
C ASP A 640 -4.06 21.95 5.93
N MET A 641 -5.05 22.84 6.08
CA MET A 641 -4.82 24.29 6.04
C MET A 641 -3.85 24.77 7.13
N ARG A 642 -3.86 24.15 8.33
CA ARG A 642 -2.87 24.44 9.40
C ARG A 642 -1.45 23.95 9.10
N LYS A 643 -1.27 23.04 8.14
CA LYS A 643 0.07 22.56 7.72
C LYS A 643 0.66 23.38 6.58
N PHE A 644 -0.19 24.00 5.73
CA PHE A 644 0.28 24.80 4.60
C PHE A 644 0.89 26.15 5.02
N THR A 645 0.28 26.84 6.00
CA THR A 645 0.77 28.14 6.50
C THR A 645 2.16 28.07 7.14
N ALA A 646 2.46 26.99 7.88
CA ALA A 646 3.76 26.82 8.53
C ALA A 646 4.94 26.72 7.54
N VAL A 647 4.73 26.14 6.35
CA VAL A 647 5.78 25.93 5.33
C VAL A 647 6.07 27.21 4.54
N ALA A 648 5.08 28.10 4.39
CA ALA A 648 5.25 29.38 3.68
C ALA A 648 6.19 30.35 4.41
N ALA A 649 6.10 30.42 5.75
CA ALA A 649 6.83 31.39 6.57
C ALA A 649 8.37 31.26 6.49
N VAL A 650 8.89 30.04 6.32
CA VAL A 650 10.35 29.78 6.28
C VAL A 650 10.99 30.24 4.97
N ARG A 651 10.23 30.30 3.87
CA ARG A 651 10.78 30.46 2.52
C ARG A 651 11.08 31.91 2.10
N HIS A 652 10.70 32.90 2.90
CA HIS A 652 10.66 34.31 2.47
C HIS A 652 11.79 35.21 3.00
N ARG A 653 12.80 34.65 3.70
CA ARG A 653 13.82 35.44 4.43
C ARG A 653 15.24 35.49 3.83
N TYR A 654 15.48 34.85 2.69
CA TYR A 654 16.80 34.85 2.01
C TYR A 654 16.67 35.03 0.49
N CYS A 655 16.54 36.27 0.02
CA CYS A 655 17.00 36.71 -1.31
C CYS A 655 16.83 38.23 -1.49
N PHE A 656 17.90 39.01 -1.25
CA PHE A 656 18.07 40.35 -1.81
C PHE A 656 19.55 40.58 -2.18
N SER A 657 19.78 41.46 -3.16
CA SER A 657 21.07 41.73 -3.84
C SER A 657 21.95 42.75 -3.05
N PRO A 658 23.17 43.19 -3.47
CA PRO A 658 23.78 43.12 -4.83
C PRO A 658 25.32 42.93 -5.00
N LYS A 659 25.69 42.39 -6.18
CA LYS A 659 26.78 42.81 -7.13
C LYS A 659 28.28 42.84 -6.76
N THR A 660 29.06 42.70 -7.86
CA THR A 660 30.31 43.38 -8.28
C THR A 660 31.72 42.78 -8.03
N LEU A 661 32.43 42.67 -9.18
CA LEU A 661 33.85 42.96 -9.47
C LEU A 661 34.96 41.86 -9.46
N ILE A 662 35.68 41.91 -10.60
CA ILE A 662 37.13 41.68 -10.82
C ILE A 662 37.65 40.25 -11.03
N SER A 663 38.56 40.18 -12.00
CA SER A 663 39.29 39.03 -12.53
C SER A 663 40.63 38.81 -11.81
N SER A 664 41.08 37.56 -11.74
CA SER A 664 42.48 37.18 -12.03
C SER A 664 42.68 35.66 -12.01
N SER A 665 43.71 35.24 -12.73
CA SER A 665 44.38 33.93 -12.69
C SER A 665 45.85 34.18 -13.09
N PRO A 666 46.78 33.20 -13.08
CA PRO A 666 46.70 31.80 -12.66
C PRO A 666 47.83 31.44 -11.65
N SER A 667 48.37 30.21 -11.72
CA SER A 667 49.61 29.70 -11.08
C SER A 667 49.45 29.15 -9.64
N SER A 668 50.06 28.02 -9.21
CA SER A 668 50.76 26.90 -9.89
C SER A 668 50.96 25.72 -8.89
N TYR A 669 51.63 24.64 -9.35
CA TYR A 669 52.22 23.51 -8.59
C TYR A 669 51.30 22.34 -8.14
N SER A 670 51.72 21.06 -8.13
CA SER A 670 52.78 20.33 -8.88
C SER A 670 52.82 18.81 -8.53
N TYR A 671 53.44 17.99 -9.40
CA TYR A 671 53.89 16.58 -9.19
C TYR A 671 52.78 15.53 -8.91
N TRP A 672 52.75 14.31 -9.47
CA TRP A 672 53.78 13.39 -10.02
C TRP A 672 53.39 12.89 -11.46
N ARG A 673 54.28 12.76 -12.46
CA ARG A 673 55.34 11.74 -12.71
C ARG A 673 54.77 10.31 -12.97
N MET A 674 55.02 9.60 -14.09
CA MET A 674 55.71 9.86 -15.38
C MET A 674 55.23 8.88 -16.49
N LEU A 675 55.39 9.30 -17.77
CA LEU A 675 55.87 8.61 -19.00
C LEU A 675 55.82 7.05 -19.11
N HIS A 676 55.61 6.42 -20.29
CA HIS A 676 56.13 6.77 -21.63
C HIS A 676 55.23 6.39 -22.84
N LEU A 677 55.41 7.19 -23.92
CA LEU A 677 55.27 6.94 -25.37
C LEU A 677 53.98 6.33 -26.00
N SER A 678 53.43 7.13 -26.92
CA SER A 678 52.72 6.75 -28.17
C SER A 678 53.78 6.68 -29.33
N PRO A 679 53.48 6.49 -30.66
CA PRO A 679 52.17 6.64 -31.35
C PRO A 679 51.83 5.74 -32.59
N SER A 680 50.56 5.87 -33.02
CA SER A 680 50.04 5.99 -34.41
C SER A 680 49.96 4.83 -35.44
N THR A 681 48.97 5.02 -36.34
CA THR A 681 48.87 4.61 -37.78
C THR A 681 48.57 3.16 -38.22
N SER A 682 47.26 2.91 -38.44
CA SER A 682 46.61 2.55 -39.73
C SER A 682 46.97 1.29 -40.56
N THR A 683 46.03 0.92 -41.46
CA THR A 683 46.16 0.02 -42.65
C THR A 683 46.54 -1.45 -42.37
N SER A 684 45.68 -2.47 -42.52
CA SER A 684 44.90 -3.00 -43.68
C SER A 684 45.61 -4.13 -44.45
N THR A 685 44.86 -5.14 -44.92
CA THR A 685 45.33 -6.33 -45.70
C THR A 685 46.23 -7.31 -44.92
N SER A 686 46.41 -8.61 -45.27
CA SER A 686 45.56 -9.57 -46.00
C SER A 686 46.05 -11.02 -45.72
N SER A 687 45.27 -12.02 -46.13
CA SER A 687 45.49 -13.47 -45.92
C SER A 687 46.78 -14.07 -46.50
N THR A 688 47.35 -15.08 -45.82
CA THR A 688 48.07 -16.31 -46.32
C THR A 688 48.53 -17.07 -45.05
N THR A 689 48.08 -18.28 -44.63
CA THR A 689 47.99 -19.66 -45.20
C THR A 689 49.34 -20.38 -45.42
N ILE A 690 49.34 -21.73 -45.47
CA ILE A 690 50.49 -22.65 -45.77
C ILE A 690 51.49 -22.77 -44.58
N THR A 691 51.98 -23.92 -44.05
CA THR A 691 51.81 -25.41 -44.18
C THR A 691 52.24 -26.03 -42.81
N ALA A 692 51.80 -27.16 -42.25
CA ALA A 692 51.32 -28.49 -42.69
C ALA A 692 52.38 -29.64 -42.58
N ALA A 693 52.19 -30.52 -41.58
CA ALA A 693 52.65 -31.92 -41.46
C ALA A 693 51.76 -32.59 -40.38
N ALA A 694 51.12 -33.77 -40.52
CA ALA A 694 51.49 -35.09 -41.06
C ALA A 694 52.37 -35.91 -40.08
N ALA A 695 52.03 -37.16 -39.67
CA ALA A 695 50.83 -37.99 -39.92
C ALA A 695 50.69 -39.16 -38.92
N ALA A 696 49.51 -39.83 -38.92
CA ALA A 696 49.25 -41.22 -38.42
C ALA A 696 49.33 -41.48 -36.88
N ALA A 697 48.62 -42.44 -36.24
CA ALA A 697 47.53 -43.34 -36.69
C ALA A 697 46.57 -43.75 -35.53
N THR A 698 45.29 -43.97 -35.86
CA THR A 698 44.30 -44.94 -35.33
C THR A 698 44.21 -45.31 -33.82
N SER A 699 43.03 -45.05 -33.21
CA SER A 699 42.14 -46.03 -32.48
C SER A 699 41.50 -45.57 -31.15
N SER A 700 40.32 -46.14 -30.86
CA SER A 700 39.57 -46.22 -29.58
C SER A 700 39.35 -44.96 -28.72
N THR A 701 38.17 -44.36 -28.91
CA THR A 701 37.13 -44.15 -27.87
C THR A 701 37.56 -43.82 -26.43
N THR A 702 37.46 -42.55 -26.03
CA THR A 702 37.23 -42.18 -24.61
C THR A 702 36.39 -40.89 -24.53
N THR A 703 35.72 -40.68 -23.39
CA THR A 703 34.72 -39.63 -23.12
C THR A 703 35.24 -38.20 -23.35
N LYS A 704 34.41 -37.36 -24.01
CA LYS A 704 34.71 -35.95 -24.24
C LYS A 704 34.10 -35.08 -23.13
N LEU A 705 34.94 -34.30 -22.45
CA LEU A 705 34.54 -33.33 -21.43
C LEU A 705 33.65 -32.20 -22.01
N PRO A 706 32.79 -31.57 -21.19
CA PRO A 706 32.05 -30.37 -21.60
C PRO A 706 33.00 -29.19 -21.87
N PRO A 707 32.58 -28.19 -22.68
CA PRO A 707 33.39 -27.01 -22.97
C PRO A 707 33.64 -26.15 -21.71
N PRO A 708 34.73 -25.36 -21.68
CA PRO A 708 35.04 -24.49 -20.55
C PRO A 708 33.97 -23.41 -20.37
N ALA A 709 33.59 -23.15 -19.11
CA ALA A 709 32.56 -22.18 -18.78
C ALA A 709 32.96 -20.74 -19.13
N GLU A 710 32.02 -19.95 -19.65
CA GLU A 710 32.21 -18.50 -19.82
C GLU A 710 32.58 -17.82 -18.49
N PRO A 711 33.40 -16.74 -18.51
CA PRO A 711 33.67 -15.96 -17.32
C PRO A 711 32.36 -15.38 -16.78
N LYS A 712 32.04 -15.71 -15.52
CA LYS A 712 30.81 -15.26 -14.84
C LYS A 712 30.73 -13.73 -14.84
N LYS A 713 29.80 -13.20 -15.64
CA LYS A 713 29.43 -11.79 -15.66
C LYS A 713 28.95 -11.38 -14.25
N PRO A 714 29.19 -10.13 -13.80
CA PRO A 714 28.70 -9.68 -12.49
C PRO A 714 27.17 -9.83 -12.42
N ASN A 715 26.67 -10.53 -11.40
CA ASN A 715 25.24 -10.68 -11.16
C ASN A 715 24.64 -9.36 -10.66
N HIS A 716 24.30 -8.47 -11.59
CA HIS A 716 23.47 -7.31 -11.30
C HIS A 716 22.05 -7.78 -10.90
N PRO A 717 21.43 -7.17 -9.89
CA PRO A 717 20.10 -7.54 -9.44
C PRO A 717 19.05 -7.15 -10.49
N TRP A 718 17.95 -7.92 -10.55
CA TRP A 718 16.79 -7.54 -11.33
C TRP A 718 16.01 -6.42 -10.63
N LEU A 719 15.52 -5.46 -11.41
CA LEU A 719 14.65 -4.38 -10.93
C LEU A 719 13.23 -4.61 -11.45
N LEU A 720 12.29 -4.86 -10.54
CA LEU A 720 10.87 -5.01 -10.83
C LEU A 720 10.15 -3.72 -10.41
N VAL A 721 9.65 -2.98 -11.41
CA VAL A 721 9.03 -1.66 -11.22
C VAL A 721 7.53 -1.76 -11.42
N GLY A 722 6.76 -1.38 -10.41
CA GLY A 722 5.32 -1.16 -10.52
C GLY A 722 5.04 0.30 -10.82
N LEU A 723 4.26 0.59 -11.87
CA LEU A 723 3.78 1.94 -12.15
C LEU A 723 2.42 2.19 -11.47
N GLY A 724 2.21 3.44 -11.05
CA GLY A 724 1.03 3.86 -10.29
C GLY A 724 1.15 5.28 -9.74
N ASN A 725 0.12 5.73 -9.03
CA ASN A 725 0.07 7.03 -8.35
C ASN A 725 0.07 6.86 -6.82
N PRO A 726 0.84 7.69 -6.09
CA PRO A 726 0.94 7.61 -4.63
C PRO A 726 -0.27 8.19 -3.89
N GLY A 727 -0.60 7.59 -2.76
CA GLY A 727 -1.62 8.08 -1.82
C GLY A 727 -2.97 7.37 -1.90
N LYS A 728 -3.69 7.34 -0.77
CA LYS A 728 -4.90 6.50 -0.55
C LYS A 728 -6.00 6.66 -1.61
N LYS A 729 -6.11 7.84 -2.24
CA LYS A 729 -7.12 8.14 -3.27
C LYS A 729 -6.94 7.40 -4.62
N TYR A 730 -5.81 6.74 -4.85
CA TYR A 730 -5.55 5.90 -6.03
C TYR A 730 -5.45 4.40 -5.71
N ASN A 731 -5.60 4.01 -4.45
CA ASN A 731 -5.55 2.59 -4.08
C ASN A 731 -6.74 1.83 -4.70
N GLY A 732 -6.53 0.66 -5.28
CA GLY A 732 -7.57 -0.12 -5.97
C GLY A 732 -7.96 0.42 -7.36
N THR A 733 -7.35 1.51 -7.86
CA THR A 733 -7.66 2.09 -9.18
C THR A 733 -6.95 1.39 -10.32
N ARG A 734 -7.56 1.37 -11.51
CA ARG A 734 -7.00 0.73 -12.72
C ARG A 734 -5.56 1.17 -13.02
N HIS A 735 -5.26 2.45 -12.89
CA HIS A 735 -3.93 3.03 -13.11
C HIS A 735 -2.90 2.69 -12.02
N ASN A 736 -3.29 1.98 -10.95
CA ASN A 736 -2.42 1.53 -9.86
C ASN A 736 -2.19 0.00 -9.88
N VAL A 737 -2.72 -0.73 -10.86
CA VAL A 737 -2.55 -2.19 -10.98
C VAL A 737 -1.07 -2.62 -11.02
N GLY A 738 -0.17 -1.77 -11.52
CA GLY A 738 1.28 -2.00 -11.49
C GLY A 738 1.88 -1.94 -10.08
N PHE A 739 1.39 -1.08 -9.19
CA PHE A 739 1.76 -1.09 -7.77
C PHE A 739 1.24 -2.36 -7.09
N GLU A 740 0.00 -2.74 -7.36
CA GLU A 740 -0.64 -3.92 -6.74
C GLU A 740 0.03 -5.23 -7.18
N MET A 741 0.47 -5.32 -8.44
CA MET A 741 1.32 -6.42 -8.92
C MET A 741 2.65 -6.50 -8.16
N VAL A 742 3.30 -5.37 -7.85
CA VAL A 742 4.51 -5.34 -7.01
C VAL A 742 4.22 -5.75 -5.57
N ASP A 743 3.10 -5.31 -5.01
CA ASP A 743 2.72 -5.63 -3.63
C ASP A 743 2.36 -7.12 -3.48
N ALA A 744 1.69 -7.71 -4.48
CA ALA A 744 1.44 -9.16 -4.53
C ALA A 744 2.74 -9.98 -4.65
N ILE A 745 3.72 -9.53 -5.44
CA ILE A 745 5.07 -10.14 -5.49
C ILE A 745 5.80 -9.96 -4.15
N ALA A 746 5.70 -8.78 -3.53
CA ALA A 746 6.34 -8.51 -2.24
C ALA A 746 5.78 -9.38 -1.12
N GLU A 747 4.46 -9.59 -1.09
CA GLU A 747 3.78 -10.46 -0.12
C GLU A 747 4.10 -11.94 -0.36
N ALA A 748 4.03 -12.42 -1.61
CA ALA A 748 4.29 -13.81 -1.96
C ALA A 748 5.75 -14.26 -1.73
N GLU A 749 6.71 -13.34 -1.83
CA GLU A 749 8.15 -13.60 -1.69
C GLU A 749 8.74 -13.04 -0.37
N GLY A 750 7.90 -12.51 0.53
CA GLY A 750 8.32 -12.01 1.86
C GLY A 750 9.20 -10.75 1.86
N ILE A 751 9.15 -9.94 0.80
CA ILE A 751 10.05 -8.79 0.59
C ILE A 751 9.49 -7.51 1.23
N ALA A 752 10.08 -7.09 2.35
CA ALA A 752 9.64 -5.89 3.08
C ALA A 752 9.82 -4.58 2.28
N MET A 753 8.71 -3.97 1.86
CA MET A 753 8.64 -2.70 1.11
C MET A 753 8.78 -1.44 1.97
N GLY A 754 9.66 -1.47 3.00
CA GLY A 754 9.78 -0.42 4.02
C GLY A 754 10.73 0.74 3.69
N SER A 755 11.61 0.62 2.69
CA SER A 755 12.64 1.63 2.42
C SER A 755 12.12 2.75 1.51
N VAL A 756 12.31 4.01 1.88
CA VAL A 756 12.08 5.16 0.99
C VAL A 756 13.41 5.61 0.39
N SER A 757 13.56 5.55 -0.93
CA SER A 757 14.80 5.94 -1.63
C SER A 757 14.52 6.25 -3.10
N PHE A 758 15.30 7.13 -3.74
CA PHE A 758 15.16 7.50 -5.16
C PHE A 758 13.73 7.96 -5.54
N LYS A 759 13.01 8.63 -4.63
CA LYS A 759 11.58 8.96 -4.76
C LYS A 759 10.65 7.73 -4.95
N ALA A 760 11.04 6.53 -4.51
CA ALA A 760 10.22 5.31 -4.52
C ALA A 760 10.03 4.75 -3.10
N LEU A 761 8.97 3.95 -2.94
CA LEU A 761 8.96 2.86 -1.95
C LEU A 761 9.72 1.68 -2.56
N PHE A 762 10.60 1.07 -1.76
CA PHE A 762 11.65 0.19 -2.25
C PHE A 762 11.84 -1.02 -1.32
N GLY A 763 12.03 -2.19 -1.93
CA GLY A 763 12.34 -3.45 -1.25
C GLY A 763 13.54 -4.13 -1.89
N LYS A 764 14.29 -4.90 -1.11
CA LYS A 764 15.38 -5.77 -1.57
C LYS A 764 15.13 -7.18 -1.06
N GLY A 765 15.32 -8.18 -1.90
CA GLY A 765 15.13 -9.57 -1.52
C GLY A 765 15.70 -10.52 -2.57
N PHE A 766 15.25 -11.78 -2.51
CA PHE A 766 15.60 -12.81 -3.47
C PHE A 766 14.31 -13.50 -3.92
N ILE A 767 14.23 -13.86 -5.20
CA ILE A 767 13.18 -14.75 -5.73
C ILE A 767 13.90 -16.02 -6.19
N GLY A 768 13.66 -17.12 -5.48
CA GLY A 768 14.57 -18.26 -5.47
C GLY A 768 16.01 -17.81 -5.16
N ASN A 769 16.94 -18.09 -6.07
CA ASN A 769 18.36 -17.73 -5.94
C ASN A 769 18.75 -16.40 -6.63
N VAL A 770 17.80 -15.62 -7.15
CA VAL A 770 18.09 -14.40 -7.92
C VAL A 770 17.86 -13.15 -7.05
N PRO A 771 18.87 -12.26 -6.89
CA PRO A 771 18.69 -11.01 -6.15
C PRO A 771 17.77 -10.04 -6.92
N VAL A 772 16.75 -9.54 -6.24
CA VAL A 772 15.75 -8.62 -6.80
C VAL A 772 15.62 -7.33 -6.01
N MET A 773 15.17 -6.30 -6.71
CA MET A 773 14.78 -5.00 -6.18
C MET A 773 13.36 -4.69 -6.62
N LEU A 774 12.48 -4.42 -5.67
CA LEU A 774 11.10 -4.02 -5.92
C LEU A 774 10.96 -2.51 -5.77
N ALA A 775 10.29 -1.83 -6.71
CA ALA A 775 10.16 -0.37 -6.68
C ALA A 775 8.76 0.12 -7.08
N LYS A 776 8.19 1.03 -6.27
CA LYS A 776 6.94 1.76 -6.55
C LYS A 776 7.21 3.28 -6.52
N PRO A 777 7.40 3.95 -7.68
CA PRO A 777 7.71 5.38 -7.76
C PRO A 777 6.64 6.28 -7.12
N GLN A 778 7.01 7.04 -6.08
CA GLN A 778 6.15 7.99 -5.38
C GLN A 778 6.13 9.38 -6.07
N THR A 779 6.45 9.43 -7.35
CA THR A 779 6.58 10.64 -8.17
C THR A 779 5.29 11.07 -8.89
N PHE A 780 4.20 10.30 -8.74
CA PHE A 780 3.08 10.24 -9.68
C PHE A 780 3.46 9.68 -11.06
N MET A 781 2.45 9.22 -11.80
CA MET A 781 2.62 8.40 -13.01
C MET A 781 3.44 9.12 -14.10
N ASN A 782 3.15 10.39 -14.39
CA ASN A 782 3.83 11.15 -15.44
C ASN A 782 5.32 11.41 -15.17
N ALA A 783 5.78 11.32 -13.92
CA ALA A 783 7.19 11.52 -13.53
C ALA A 783 7.89 10.22 -13.06
N SER A 784 7.28 9.04 -13.24
CA SER A 784 7.86 7.74 -12.83
C SER A 784 9.30 7.50 -13.32
N GLY A 785 9.67 8.04 -14.48
CA GLY A 785 11.01 7.92 -15.03
C GLY A 785 12.11 8.58 -14.18
N GLU A 786 11.81 9.66 -13.44
CA GLU A 786 12.78 10.31 -12.56
C GLU A 786 13.29 9.35 -11.48
N SER A 787 12.37 8.56 -10.93
CA SER A 787 12.66 7.58 -9.89
C SER A 787 13.39 6.35 -10.46
N VAL A 788 12.82 5.75 -11.51
CA VAL A 788 13.36 4.52 -12.11
C VAL A 788 14.74 4.76 -12.73
N GLY A 789 14.91 5.88 -13.45
CA GLY A 789 16.19 6.26 -14.05
C GLY A 789 17.29 6.47 -12.99
N ALA A 790 16.95 7.03 -11.83
CA ALA A 790 17.90 7.21 -10.72
C ALA A 790 18.31 5.85 -10.11
N ILE A 791 17.36 4.94 -9.86
CA ILE A 791 17.64 3.59 -9.34
C ILE A 791 18.57 2.82 -10.29
N VAL A 792 18.22 2.78 -11.59
CA VAL A 792 19.00 2.08 -12.63
C VAL A 792 20.41 2.66 -12.75
N SER A 793 20.55 3.99 -12.71
CA SER A 793 21.86 4.66 -12.80
C SER A 793 22.74 4.42 -11.56
N TYR A 794 22.14 4.41 -10.37
CA TYR A 794 22.86 4.23 -9.11
C TYR A 794 23.38 2.79 -8.94
N TYR A 795 22.50 1.80 -9.13
CA TYR A 795 22.85 0.38 -9.01
C TYR A 795 23.47 -0.21 -10.29
N LYS A 796 23.64 0.60 -11.34
CA LYS A 796 24.22 0.23 -12.65
C LYS A 796 23.54 -1.00 -13.28
N ILE A 797 22.21 -1.08 -13.18
CA ILE A 797 21.42 -2.24 -13.61
C ILE A 797 21.30 -2.24 -15.15
N PRO A 798 21.60 -3.35 -15.85
CA PRO A 798 21.36 -3.47 -17.28
C PRO A 798 19.86 -3.35 -17.60
N LEU A 799 19.49 -2.56 -18.62
CA LEU A 799 18.07 -2.36 -18.99
C LEU A 799 17.31 -3.66 -19.31
N LYS A 800 18.01 -4.71 -19.76
CA LYS A 800 17.45 -6.05 -19.97
C LYS A 800 16.98 -6.75 -18.69
N GLN A 801 17.43 -6.30 -17.52
CA GLN A 801 17.03 -6.79 -16.19
C GLN A 801 16.08 -5.83 -15.46
N VAL A 802 15.47 -4.88 -16.18
CA VAL A 802 14.47 -3.95 -15.65
C VAL A 802 13.09 -4.31 -16.19
N LEU A 803 12.28 -5.02 -15.40
CA LEU A 803 10.89 -5.31 -15.74
C LEU A 803 10.00 -4.15 -15.28
N VAL A 804 9.19 -3.61 -16.18
CA VAL A 804 8.18 -2.60 -15.84
C VAL A 804 6.77 -3.16 -15.97
N MET A 805 5.97 -3.02 -14.90
CA MET A 805 4.59 -3.50 -14.75
C MET A 805 3.63 -2.31 -14.74
N PHE A 806 2.65 -2.31 -15.65
CA PHE A 806 1.73 -1.18 -15.85
C PHE A 806 0.41 -1.60 -16.52
N ASP A 807 -0.62 -0.75 -16.42
CA ASP A 807 -1.92 -0.96 -17.06
C ASP A 807 -1.90 -0.73 -18.57
N ASP A 808 -2.62 -1.57 -19.31
CA ASP A 808 -2.82 -1.41 -20.75
C ASP A 808 -4.32 -1.39 -21.11
N LEU A 809 -4.72 -0.33 -21.81
CA LEU A 809 -6.07 -0.14 -22.35
C LEU A 809 -6.28 -0.94 -23.65
N ASP A 810 -5.21 -1.35 -24.34
CA ASP A 810 -5.28 -2.11 -25.60
C ASP A 810 -5.35 -3.63 -25.38
N LEU A 811 -5.28 -4.09 -24.12
CA LEU A 811 -5.50 -5.48 -23.74
C LEU A 811 -6.89 -5.65 -23.13
N PRO A 812 -7.59 -6.78 -23.41
CA PRO A 812 -8.78 -7.18 -22.68
C PRO A 812 -8.54 -7.18 -21.17
N PHE A 813 -9.61 -7.00 -20.39
CA PHE A 813 -9.52 -7.09 -18.93
C PHE A 813 -8.91 -8.42 -18.47
N ALA A 814 -8.19 -8.40 -17.34
CA ALA A 814 -7.45 -9.54 -16.77
C ALA A 814 -6.34 -10.15 -17.66
N LYS A 815 -6.14 -9.68 -18.90
CA LYS A 815 -5.16 -10.29 -19.81
C LYS A 815 -3.76 -9.74 -19.61
N LEU A 816 -2.84 -10.60 -19.15
CA LEU A 816 -1.41 -10.30 -19.09
C LEU A 816 -0.76 -10.38 -20.49
N ARG A 817 0.29 -9.58 -20.73
CA ARG A 817 1.17 -9.74 -21.89
C ARG A 817 2.61 -9.35 -21.58
N LEU A 818 3.55 -10.28 -21.75
CA LEU A 818 4.98 -10.02 -21.53
C LEU A 818 5.69 -9.72 -22.87
N LEU A 819 6.42 -8.62 -22.94
CA LEU A 819 7.10 -8.13 -24.16
C LEU A 819 8.55 -7.68 -23.86
N PRO A 820 9.55 -8.07 -24.69
CA PRO A 820 10.96 -7.77 -24.41
C PRO A 820 11.38 -6.34 -24.76
N LYS A 821 10.60 -5.66 -25.62
CA LYS A 821 10.82 -4.28 -26.08
C LYS A 821 9.51 -3.63 -26.54
N GLY A 822 9.48 -2.30 -26.65
CA GLY A 822 8.33 -1.60 -27.25
C GLY A 822 8.26 -0.09 -26.99
N GLY A 823 7.27 0.56 -27.60
CA GLY A 823 6.90 1.95 -27.29
C GLY A 823 6.12 2.09 -25.97
N HIS A 824 5.61 3.30 -25.71
CA HIS A 824 4.84 3.60 -24.49
C HIS A 824 3.34 3.30 -24.58
N GLY A 825 2.79 3.02 -25.78
CA GLY A 825 1.37 2.64 -25.95
C GLY A 825 0.38 3.67 -25.37
N GLY A 826 0.57 4.95 -25.67
CA GLY A 826 -0.18 6.06 -25.05
C GLY A 826 0.21 6.36 -23.59
N HIS A 827 0.33 5.32 -22.75
CA HIS A 827 0.50 5.36 -21.30
C HIS A 827 1.65 6.26 -20.81
N ASN A 828 1.32 7.19 -19.90
CA ASN A 828 2.19 8.30 -19.51
C ASN A 828 3.41 7.90 -18.67
N GLY A 829 3.30 6.91 -17.77
CA GLY A 829 4.46 6.46 -16.97
C GLY A 829 5.54 5.80 -17.81
N MET A 830 5.16 4.87 -18.69
CA MET A 830 6.04 4.31 -19.72
C MET A 830 6.70 5.37 -20.61
N ARG A 831 5.99 6.46 -20.97
CA ARG A 831 6.59 7.61 -21.69
C ARG A 831 7.69 8.26 -20.85
N SER A 832 7.43 8.49 -19.56
CA SER A 832 8.38 9.03 -18.59
C SER A 832 9.64 8.15 -18.45
N VAL A 833 9.45 6.83 -18.30
CA VAL A 833 10.53 5.84 -18.15
C VAL A 833 11.41 5.76 -19.41
N ILE A 834 10.82 5.67 -20.61
CA ILE A 834 11.58 5.64 -21.88
C ILE A 834 12.43 6.90 -22.04
N ASN A 835 11.89 8.09 -21.70
CA ASN A 835 12.64 9.34 -21.76
C ASN A 835 13.87 9.32 -20.84
N HIS A 836 13.71 8.84 -19.59
CA HIS A 836 14.82 8.75 -18.63
C HIS A 836 15.83 7.63 -18.97
N PHE A 837 15.41 6.60 -19.72
CA PHE A 837 16.31 5.63 -20.35
C PHE A 837 16.92 6.14 -21.67
N LYS A 838 17.04 7.46 -21.85
CA LYS A 838 17.65 8.13 -23.01
C LYS A 838 16.98 7.74 -24.35
N GLY A 839 15.67 7.46 -24.33
CA GLY A 839 14.90 7.01 -25.48
C GLY A 839 14.95 5.50 -25.75
N SER A 840 15.72 4.72 -24.98
CA SER A 840 15.82 3.27 -25.15
C SER A 840 14.47 2.57 -24.95
N ARG A 841 14.20 1.58 -25.79
CA ARG A 841 12.97 0.78 -25.81
C ARG A 841 13.19 -0.69 -25.47
N ASP A 842 14.46 -1.10 -25.31
CA ASP A 842 14.88 -2.49 -25.16
C ASP A 842 15.02 -2.90 -23.68
N PHE A 843 13.86 -2.93 -23.02
CA PHE A 843 13.69 -3.44 -21.66
C PHE A 843 12.35 -4.19 -21.55
N PRO A 844 12.31 -5.31 -20.80
CA PRO A 844 11.12 -6.13 -20.68
C PRO A 844 10.00 -5.39 -19.95
N ARG A 845 8.75 -5.71 -20.30
CA ARG A 845 7.58 -5.16 -19.63
C ARG A 845 6.44 -6.17 -19.59
N LEU A 846 5.78 -6.24 -18.44
CA LEU A 846 4.56 -6.99 -18.23
C LEU A 846 3.39 -5.99 -18.27
N ARG A 847 2.57 -6.11 -19.31
CA ARG A 847 1.35 -5.32 -19.45
C ARG A 847 0.20 -6.04 -18.78
N ILE A 848 -0.62 -5.30 -18.03
CA ILE A 848 -1.78 -5.84 -17.32
C ILE A 848 -3.03 -5.21 -17.93
N GLY A 849 -3.85 -6.01 -18.60
CA GLY A 849 -5.03 -5.53 -19.31
C GLY A 849 -6.13 -5.03 -18.37
N ILE A 850 -6.51 -3.77 -18.54
CA ILE A 850 -7.62 -3.13 -17.80
C ILE A 850 -8.87 -2.94 -18.67
N GLY A 851 -8.84 -3.37 -19.93
CA GLY A 851 -9.88 -3.16 -20.92
C GLY A 851 -9.99 -1.70 -21.40
N ARG A 852 -10.87 -1.46 -22.37
CA ARG A 852 -11.23 -0.10 -22.80
C ARG A 852 -12.46 0.41 -22.04
N PRO A 853 -12.58 1.74 -21.81
CA PRO A 853 -13.79 2.33 -21.22
C PRO A 853 -15.06 1.95 -22.00
N PRO A 854 -16.14 1.54 -21.32
CA PRO A 854 -17.42 1.29 -21.98
C PRO A 854 -18.09 2.60 -22.42
N GLY A 855 -18.49 2.66 -23.70
CA GLY A 855 -19.16 3.81 -24.30
C GLY A 855 -18.24 5.01 -24.55
N LYS A 856 -18.77 6.23 -24.43
CA LYS A 856 -18.04 7.49 -24.67
C LYS A 856 -17.34 8.04 -23.41
N MET A 857 -16.85 7.18 -22.53
CA MET A 857 -16.16 7.62 -21.30
C MET A 857 -14.69 7.96 -21.61
N ASP A 858 -14.24 9.13 -21.14
CA ASP A 858 -12.84 9.55 -21.23
C ASP A 858 -11.90 8.53 -20.55
N PRO A 859 -10.85 8.03 -21.24
CA PRO A 859 -9.87 7.12 -20.68
C PRO A 859 -9.21 7.60 -19.39
N ILE A 860 -8.96 8.91 -19.21
CA ILE A 860 -8.33 9.44 -17.98
C ILE A 860 -9.26 9.20 -16.78
N ASN A 861 -10.56 9.46 -16.96
CA ASN A 861 -11.59 9.18 -15.95
C ASN A 861 -11.86 7.68 -15.76
N PHE A 862 -11.48 6.81 -16.69
CA PHE A 862 -11.59 5.35 -16.55
C PHE A 862 -10.42 4.77 -15.75
N VAL A 863 -9.17 5.10 -16.09
CA VAL A 863 -7.99 4.57 -15.37
C VAL A 863 -7.95 4.99 -13.89
N LEU A 864 -8.53 6.15 -13.56
CA LEU A 864 -8.62 6.65 -12.18
C LEU A 864 -9.80 6.06 -11.38
N ARG A 865 -10.62 5.15 -11.94
CA ARG A 865 -11.69 4.46 -11.20
C ARG A 865 -11.21 3.17 -10.53
N PRO A 866 -11.75 2.83 -9.35
CA PRO A 866 -11.53 1.53 -8.72
C PRO A 866 -12.13 0.38 -9.53
N PHE A 867 -11.55 -0.81 -9.41
CA PHE A 867 -12.17 -2.05 -9.88
C PHE A 867 -13.46 -2.36 -9.08
N ASN A 868 -14.43 -3.00 -9.72
CA ASN A 868 -15.59 -3.57 -9.04
C ASN A 868 -15.26 -4.95 -8.43
N LYS A 869 -16.19 -5.56 -7.67
CA LYS A 869 -15.93 -6.82 -6.95
C LYS A 869 -15.63 -8.02 -7.88
N GLN A 870 -16.33 -8.13 -9.01
CA GLN A 870 -16.11 -9.23 -9.97
C GLN A 870 -14.79 -9.01 -10.74
N GLU A 871 -14.54 -7.77 -11.18
CA GLU A 871 -13.22 -7.39 -11.72
C GLU A 871 -12.10 -7.73 -10.72
N ARG A 872 -12.31 -7.48 -9.43
CA ARG A 872 -11.29 -7.77 -8.40
C ARG A 872 -10.98 -9.26 -8.27
N GLU A 873 -12.02 -10.11 -8.24
CA GLU A 873 -11.86 -11.56 -8.09
C GLU A 873 -11.08 -12.17 -9.27
N GLU A 874 -11.28 -11.66 -10.49
CA GLU A 874 -10.52 -12.05 -11.68
C GLU A 874 -9.10 -11.44 -11.69
N LEU A 875 -8.94 -10.21 -11.19
CA LEU A 875 -7.64 -9.53 -11.06
C LEU A 875 -6.72 -10.22 -10.04
N ASP A 876 -7.25 -10.71 -8.93
CA ASP A 876 -6.45 -11.38 -7.90
C ASP A 876 -5.92 -12.75 -8.41
N PHE A 877 -6.70 -13.47 -9.24
CA PHE A 877 -6.18 -14.63 -10.01
C PHE A 877 -5.17 -14.21 -11.08
N THR A 878 -5.36 -13.06 -11.72
CA THR A 878 -4.40 -12.49 -12.68
C THR A 878 -3.05 -12.19 -12.01
N PHE A 879 -3.05 -11.70 -10.77
CA PHE A 879 -1.81 -11.47 -10.00
C PHE A 879 -1.08 -12.77 -9.66
N GLN A 880 -1.77 -13.88 -9.37
CA GLN A 880 -1.12 -15.19 -9.17
C GLN A 880 -0.37 -15.63 -10.43
N ASN A 881 -1.01 -15.53 -11.60
CA ASN A 881 -0.37 -15.80 -12.89
C ASN A 881 0.80 -14.85 -13.18
N GLY A 882 0.71 -13.58 -12.73
CA GLY A 882 1.79 -12.59 -12.84
C GLY A 882 2.99 -12.87 -11.95
N ILE A 883 2.78 -13.37 -10.73
CA ILE A 883 3.86 -13.80 -9.82
C ILE A 883 4.62 -14.98 -10.44
N GLU A 884 3.89 -15.98 -10.94
CA GLU A 884 4.52 -17.16 -11.54
C GLU A 884 5.26 -16.82 -12.85
N ALA A 885 4.70 -15.91 -13.67
CA ALA A 885 5.42 -15.34 -14.81
C ALA A 885 6.74 -14.65 -14.41
N VAL A 886 6.78 -13.94 -13.28
CA VAL A 886 8.01 -13.32 -12.75
C VAL A 886 9.00 -14.38 -12.25
N ARG A 887 8.55 -15.44 -11.58
CA ARG A 887 9.42 -16.57 -11.18
C ARG A 887 10.05 -17.24 -12.39
N ILE A 888 9.27 -17.62 -13.39
CA ILE A 888 9.76 -18.23 -14.64
C ILE A 888 10.73 -17.27 -15.36
N LEU A 889 10.45 -15.96 -15.39
CA LEU A 889 11.32 -14.95 -16.01
C LEU A 889 12.71 -14.90 -15.35
N LEU A 890 12.77 -15.01 -14.03
CA LEU A 890 14.01 -14.91 -13.25
C LEU A 890 14.79 -16.22 -13.21
N LEU A 891 14.11 -17.37 -13.11
CA LEU A 891 14.71 -18.69 -12.94
C LEU A 891 14.99 -19.41 -14.26
N GLU A 892 14.08 -19.32 -15.23
CA GLU A 892 14.15 -20.06 -16.50
C GLU A 892 14.35 -19.17 -17.74
N GLY A 893 14.12 -17.86 -17.63
CA GLY A 893 14.42 -16.86 -18.63
C GLY A 893 13.21 -16.31 -19.40
N PHE A 894 13.47 -15.26 -20.17
CA PHE A 894 12.43 -14.44 -20.80
C PHE A 894 11.52 -15.22 -21.74
N ASP A 895 12.07 -16.03 -22.64
CA ASP A 895 11.26 -16.63 -23.72
C ASP A 895 10.25 -17.67 -23.20
N LYS A 896 10.61 -18.40 -22.13
CA LYS A 896 9.70 -19.32 -21.43
C LYS A 896 8.58 -18.57 -20.72
N SER A 897 8.91 -17.52 -19.97
CA SER A 897 7.91 -16.67 -19.29
C SER A 897 7.00 -15.96 -20.30
N ALA A 898 7.55 -15.48 -21.41
CA ALA A 898 6.78 -14.87 -22.49
C ALA A 898 5.89 -15.89 -23.21
N THR A 899 6.31 -17.15 -23.34
CA THR A 899 5.45 -18.22 -23.83
C THR A 899 4.32 -18.49 -22.84
N PHE A 900 4.61 -18.69 -21.55
CA PHE A 900 3.62 -18.91 -20.49
C PHE A 900 2.54 -17.82 -20.48
N VAL A 901 2.95 -16.55 -20.35
CA VAL A 901 2.03 -15.40 -20.31
C VAL A 901 1.24 -15.25 -21.61
N ASN A 902 1.90 -15.31 -22.78
CA ASN A 902 1.25 -14.94 -24.04
C ASN A 902 0.48 -16.11 -24.69
N SER A 903 0.65 -17.35 -24.23
CA SER A 903 -0.08 -18.53 -24.74
C SER A 903 -1.35 -18.87 -23.96
N ALA A 904 -1.62 -18.20 -22.84
CA ALA A 904 -2.85 -18.37 -22.06
C ALA A 904 -4.10 -18.17 -22.93
N LYS A 905 -4.83 -19.28 -23.20
CA LYS A 905 -6.12 -19.26 -23.87
C LYS A 905 -7.11 -18.43 -23.05
N SER A 906 -7.85 -17.53 -23.70
CA SER A 906 -8.89 -16.75 -23.04
C SER A 906 -9.97 -17.68 -22.47
N LEU A 907 -10.54 -17.33 -21.32
CA LEU A 907 -11.60 -18.08 -20.63
C LEU A 907 -12.99 -17.97 -21.31
N GLU A 908 -13.02 -17.59 -22.59
CA GLU A 908 -14.23 -17.21 -23.35
C GLU A 908 -14.79 -18.36 -24.24
N GLN A 909 -14.37 -19.61 -24.01
CA GLN A 909 -14.82 -20.80 -24.77
C GLN A 909 -15.35 -21.95 -23.92
N LEU A 910 -15.91 -21.62 -22.74
CA LEU A 910 -16.87 -22.46 -22.02
C LEU A 910 -18.11 -21.60 -21.75
N GLY A 911 -19.25 -22.00 -22.33
CA GLY A 911 -20.56 -21.37 -22.15
C GLY A 911 -21.43 -22.12 -21.14
#